data_AF-A0AAQ3X7F6-F1
#
_entry.id   AF-A0AAQ3X7F6-F1
#
_cell.length_a   1.000
_cell.length_b   1.000
_cell.length_c   1.000
_cell.angle_alpha   90.00
_cell.angle_beta   90.00
_cell.angle_gamma   90.00
#
_symmetry.space_group_name_H-M   'P 1'
#
loop_
_entity.id
_entity.type
_entity.pdbx_description
1 polymer ?
#
loop_
_entity_poly.entity_id
_entity_poly.type
_entity_poly.pdbx_seq_one_letter_code
_entity_poly.pdbx_strand_id
1 'polypeptide(L)'
;MAPVRVTDISYVAAPAGAAAALPPEPIKLNAMEAQWVMVPPLQHLLIFGGEGDDQLPPFDAVLRSLKSSLAATLAKHAPLAGRLHYLADTGDVAILCSTGDDDAGGVKFVAAECDADVNRLAGDEEQDVDTFERLVPELDTSQLPHPLLAVQATRLGGGGVALGLTLHHGVADGRSLWAFVGAWAAACRGDRAPPAPPVFDRARVRMPGGDELARQVLRKYAPNLPRACLPASIEELKEDRTRFCRRTFTVDAQQVQRLKARISQQLGEAQEQGAPPLRRPPSTFVAVTALAWTCFARCRPFPADDDMVLTLFADVRDRLDPPAGADYFGTCITMCVARLPAREVQLHAERALAAAAAALQGAVQGMAEDPLGGWPGWEFLRIFGELPMDRLVNMSGSPGFRVYEVADFGWGRPARTENVAMNRDGQVALVRARDGEGVQVSVSMLQRAHMDAFSEDYVAAPAPAVPAEPIKLNAMEAQWVAIPQLQHLLLFEGDKKQLPPFDAMLQSLRSSLAATLASHAPLAGKLHHLADTGDVAIRCSADGDEGVKFVAAESDADVRGLARDEDHDVQMFERLVPELDLGLLPAPLLAVQATRLAGGGVALGITAHHAVVDGGSLWRFVEAWAAACRGDTPPAPPPVFDRSRVKLPGGDELARSILRKYLPNLPDATMPWSQQEDHRQFTRRTFTLDTQDMGRLKQRIVRLGEAHGAPLRRPPSRFVAVLALAWTCFVRAKAFAGDENVSLFFFADARDRLDPPAGAEYFGACLTGCLAKLPARELHAEGALAAAASALQGAVRRMVEDPLDSWPGWEFFRLGADDFSDRAINVSGSPSFRAYQVADFGWGRPRRTENVRMNRDGQVALVGARDGEGVQVSVSILQRAQMDAFKAEFLDQLG
;
A
#
# COMPACT_ATOMS: atom_id res chain seq x y z
N MET A 1 -12.16 0.70 -19.85
CA MET A 1 -11.53 0.96 -21.16
C MET A 1 -12.42 1.87 -22.00
N ALA A 2 -12.00 3.12 -22.20
CA ALA A 2 -12.69 4.05 -23.11
C ALA A 2 -12.06 3.98 -24.51
N PRO A 3 -12.84 3.88 -25.60
CA PRO A 3 -12.28 3.90 -26.95
C PRO A 3 -11.77 5.31 -27.31
N VAL A 4 -10.58 5.38 -27.90
CA VAL A 4 -10.07 6.61 -28.53
C VAL A 4 -10.46 6.60 -30.01
N ARG A 5 -11.20 7.62 -30.44
CA ARG A 5 -11.65 7.80 -31.83
C ARG A 5 -10.84 8.93 -32.48
N VAL A 6 -10.01 8.58 -33.45
CA VAL A 6 -9.31 9.58 -34.28
C VAL A 6 -10.31 10.31 -35.18
N THR A 7 -10.26 11.64 -35.16
CA THR A 7 -11.16 12.52 -35.94
C THR A 7 -10.45 13.22 -37.10
N ASP A 8 -9.15 13.51 -36.97
CA ASP A 8 -8.34 14.15 -38.01
C ASP A 8 -6.88 13.67 -37.92
N ILE A 9 -6.23 13.50 -39.07
CA ILE A 9 -4.78 13.28 -39.17
C ILE A 9 -4.25 14.31 -40.17
N SER A 10 -3.29 15.11 -39.72
CA SER A 10 -2.65 16.14 -40.53
C SER A 10 -1.14 16.13 -40.30
N TYR A 11 -0.40 16.89 -41.11
CA TYR A 11 1.04 17.02 -41.02
C TYR A 11 1.44 18.48 -40.88
N VAL A 12 2.25 18.80 -39.88
CA VAL A 12 2.74 20.17 -39.61
C VAL A 12 4.18 20.26 -40.09
N ALA A 13 4.39 20.98 -41.20
CA ALA A 13 5.71 21.17 -41.80
C ALA A 13 6.47 22.34 -41.18
N ALA A 14 7.80 22.29 -41.28
CA ALA A 14 8.64 23.44 -40.98
C ALA A 14 8.46 24.52 -42.07
N PRO A 15 8.51 25.82 -41.73
CA PRO A 15 8.40 26.90 -42.73
C PRO A 15 9.52 26.86 -43.77
N ALA A 16 9.22 27.30 -45.00
CA ALA A 16 10.20 27.41 -46.07
C ALA A 16 11.38 28.31 -45.65
N GLY A 17 12.62 27.81 -45.80
CA GLY A 17 13.84 28.52 -45.41
C GLY A 17 14.32 28.24 -43.97
N ALA A 18 13.59 27.48 -43.15
CA ALA A 18 14.03 27.08 -41.81
C ALA A 18 15.36 26.29 -41.81
N ALA A 19 15.68 25.63 -42.93
CA ALA A 19 16.93 24.88 -43.10
C ALA A 19 18.18 25.77 -43.28
N ALA A 20 18.03 27.07 -43.61
CA ALA A 20 19.17 27.94 -43.90
C ALA A 20 20.09 28.22 -42.70
N ALA A 21 19.61 27.97 -41.47
CA ALA A 21 20.36 28.12 -40.23
C ALA A 21 20.83 26.79 -39.62
N LEU A 22 20.58 25.65 -40.29
CA LEU A 22 20.97 24.31 -39.83
C LEU A 22 22.40 23.95 -40.31
N PRO A 23 23.07 22.99 -39.63
CA PRO A 23 24.25 22.36 -40.21
C PRO A 23 23.93 21.72 -41.57
N PRO A 24 24.92 21.62 -42.48
CA PRO A 24 24.71 21.04 -43.81
C PRO A 24 24.17 19.61 -43.69
N GLU A 25 23.12 19.31 -44.46
CA GLU A 25 22.57 17.95 -44.55
C GLU A 25 23.55 17.02 -45.30
N PRO A 26 23.64 15.73 -44.94
CA PRO A 26 22.88 15.04 -43.88
C PRO A 26 23.43 15.29 -42.46
N ILE A 27 22.55 15.44 -41.47
CA ILE A 27 22.96 15.59 -40.05
C ILE A 27 23.21 14.20 -39.46
N LYS A 28 24.46 13.72 -39.53
CA LYS A 28 24.86 12.39 -39.07
C LYS A 28 24.76 12.25 -37.55
N LEU A 29 24.20 11.13 -37.07
CA LEU A 29 24.20 10.80 -35.65
C LEU A 29 25.62 10.56 -35.15
N ASN A 30 25.92 11.03 -33.94
CA ASN A 30 27.16 10.66 -33.25
C ASN A 30 27.03 9.29 -32.57
N ALA A 31 28.13 8.78 -32.00
CA ALA A 31 28.14 7.46 -31.40
C ALA A 31 27.26 7.31 -30.15
N MET A 32 27.06 8.38 -29.36
CA MET A 32 26.13 8.33 -28.23
C MET A 32 24.69 8.15 -28.73
N GLU A 33 24.31 8.89 -29.77
CA GLU A 33 22.99 8.85 -30.40
C GLU A 33 22.71 7.55 -31.15
N ALA A 34 23.72 6.98 -31.80
CA ALA A 34 23.62 5.72 -32.55
C ALA A 34 23.12 4.54 -31.70
N GLN A 35 23.42 4.53 -30.40
CA GLN A 35 22.93 3.49 -29.47
C GLN A 35 21.40 3.53 -29.28
N TRP A 36 20.76 4.65 -29.58
CA TRP A 36 19.33 4.88 -29.36
C TRP A 36 18.49 4.70 -30.61
N VAL A 37 19.11 4.35 -31.75
CA VAL A 37 18.38 4.12 -33.03
C VAL A 37 17.35 3.01 -32.89
N MET A 38 17.65 2.00 -32.08
CA MET A 38 16.81 0.81 -31.92
C MET A 38 15.93 0.84 -30.68
N VAL A 39 16.19 1.77 -29.74
CA VAL A 39 15.47 1.88 -28.47
C VAL A 39 14.06 2.44 -28.73
N PRO A 40 13.02 1.96 -28.04
CA PRO A 40 11.68 2.52 -28.16
C PRO A 40 11.66 4.05 -27.98
N PRO A 41 10.75 4.75 -28.69
CA PRO A 41 10.66 6.20 -28.62
C PRO A 41 10.23 6.67 -27.23
N LEU A 42 10.58 7.92 -26.90
CA LEU A 42 10.04 8.63 -25.75
C LEU A 42 8.54 8.84 -25.97
N GLN A 43 7.71 8.47 -25.00
CA GLN A 43 6.27 8.69 -25.03
C GLN A 43 5.80 9.36 -23.76
N HIS A 44 5.26 10.58 -23.91
CA HIS A 44 4.81 11.39 -22.80
C HIS A 44 3.39 11.88 -23.02
N LEU A 45 2.64 11.92 -21.93
CA LEU A 45 1.27 12.40 -21.90
C LEU A 45 1.19 13.62 -20.97
N LEU A 46 0.50 14.66 -21.44
CA LEU A 46 0.12 15.84 -20.66
C LEU A 46 -1.41 15.91 -20.64
N ILE A 47 -2.01 15.93 -19.45
CA ILE A 47 -3.46 16.00 -19.26
C ILE A 47 -3.78 17.36 -18.66
N PHE A 48 -4.81 17.99 -19.19
CA PHE A 48 -5.21 19.32 -18.78
C PHE A 48 -6.73 19.44 -18.61
N GLY A 49 -7.14 20.37 -17.74
CA GLY A 49 -8.52 20.51 -17.29
C GLY A 49 -8.84 19.53 -16.16
N GLY A 50 -10.03 19.69 -15.57
CA GLY A 50 -10.50 18.91 -14.42
C GLY A 50 -11.20 19.78 -13.39
N GLU A 51 -11.59 19.19 -12.26
CA GLU A 51 -12.17 19.94 -11.13
C GLU A 51 -11.16 20.93 -10.54
N GLY A 52 -11.52 22.22 -10.52
CA GLY A 52 -10.69 23.29 -9.94
C GLY A 52 -9.73 23.99 -10.90
N ASP A 53 -9.65 23.55 -12.16
CA ASP A 53 -8.91 24.26 -13.22
C ASP A 53 -9.83 25.23 -14.01
N ASP A 54 -9.22 26.25 -14.63
CA ASP A 54 -9.93 27.17 -15.51
C ASP A 54 -10.54 26.43 -16.72
N GLN A 55 -11.68 26.93 -17.21
CA GLN A 55 -12.34 26.33 -18.36
C GLN A 55 -11.45 26.42 -19.61
N LEU A 56 -11.15 25.27 -20.20
CA LEU A 56 -10.36 25.18 -21.43
C LEU A 56 -11.07 25.90 -22.60
N PRO A 57 -10.30 26.50 -23.54
CA PRO A 57 -10.86 26.98 -24.79
C PRO A 57 -11.58 25.86 -25.56
N PRO A 58 -12.52 26.19 -26.47
CA PRO A 58 -13.12 25.21 -27.35
C PRO A 58 -12.06 24.37 -28.06
N PHE A 59 -12.26 23.05 -28.16
CA PHE A 59 -11.23 22.13 -28.65
C PHE A 59 -10.69 22.51 -30.04
N ASP A 60 -11.52 23.02 -30.95
CA ASP A 60 -11.07 23.52 -32.26
C ASP A 60 -10.14 24.73 -32.19
N ALA A 61 -10.27 25.57 -31.15
CA ALA A 61 -9.33 26.66 -30.89
C ALA A 61 -8.00 26.11 -30.37
N VAL A 62 -8.03 25.11 -29.48
CA VAL A 62 -6.85 24.40 -28.98
C VAL A 62 -6.10 23.72 -30.12
N LEU A 63 -6.79 23.00 -31.01
CA LEU A 63 -6.17 22.36 -32.18
C LEU A 63 -5.50 23.38 -33.10
N ARG A 64 -6.16 24.51 -33.37
CA ARG A 64 -5.59 25.59 -34.20
C ARG A 64 -4.36 26.20 -33.55
N SER A 65 -4.39 26.52 -32.26
CA SER A 65 -3.26 27.13 -31.56
C SER A 65 -2.07 26.17 -31.48
N LEU A 66 -2.30 24.89 -31.18
CA LEU A 66 -1.27 23.85 -31.15
C LEU A 66 -0.62 23.67 -32.53
N LYS A 67 -1.40 23.54 -33.60
CA LYS A 67 -0.88 23.37 -34.96
C LYS A 67 -0.07 24.60 -35.42
N SER A 68 -0.58 25.82 -35.21
CA SER A 68 0.11 27.04 -35.64
C SER A 68 1.40 27.30 -34.85
N SER A 69 1.36 27.07 -33.53
CA SER A 69 2.54 27.24 -32.68
C SER A 69 3.58 26.15 -32.93
N LEU A 70 3.17 24.91 -33.25
CA LEU A 70 4.09 23.84 -33.62
C LEU A 70 4.85 24.21 -34.89
N ALA A 71 4.15 24.70 -35.92
CA ALA A 71 4.80 25.20 -37.14
C ALA A 71 5.82 26.32 -36.86
N ALA A 72 5.47 27.27 -35.98
CA ALA A 72 6.37 28.35 -35.57
C ALA A 72 7.61 27.82 -34.82
N THR A 73 7.44 26.84 -33.94
CA THR A 73 8.56 26.23 -33.19
C THR A 73 9.48 25.40 -34.09
N LEU A 74 8.91 24.70 -35.08
CA LEU A 74 9.66 23.96 -36.10
C LEU A 74 10.54 24.86 -36.97
N ALA A 75 10.28 26.17 -37.05
CA ALA A 75 11.20 27.10 -37.71
C ALA A 75 12.62 27.09 -37.10
N LYS A 76 12.73 26.75 -35.80
CA LYS A 76 14.00 26.62 -35.07
C LYS A 76 14.35 25.17 -34.73
N HIS A 77 13.42 24.24 -34.96
CA HIS A 77 13.56 22.81 -34.66
C HIS A 77 13.29 21.94 -35.90
N ALA A 78 13.63 22.46 -37.08
CA ALA A 78 13.31 21.83 -38.36
C ALA A 78 13.74 20.35 -38.49
N PRO A 79 14.85 19.88 -37.88
CA PRO A 79 15.18 18.46 -37.86
C PRO A 79 14.10 17.56 -37.29
N LEU A 80 13.24 18.02 -36.37
CA LEU A 80 12.14 17.23 -35.81
C LEU A 80 11.00 16.97 -36.81
N ALA A 81 10.89 17.77 -37.87
CA ALA A 81 9.96 17.53 -38.98
C ALA A 81 10.55 16.62 -40.07
N GLY A 82 11.84 16.30 -39.95
CA GLY A 82 12.56 15.41 -40.86
C GLY A 82 12.38 13.94 -40.55
N ARG A 83 13.22 13.13 -41.19
CA ARG A 83 13.26 11.68 -41.02
C ARG A 83 14.67 11.18 -40.72
N LEU A 84 14.75 10.05 -40.05
CA LEU A 84 16.00 9.33 -39.84
C LEU A 84 16.25 8.41 -41.05
N HIS A 85 17.42 8.47 -41.67
CA HIS A 85 17.79 7.69 -42.85
C HIS A 85 19.04 6.85 -42.60
N TYR A 86 19.08 5.65 -43.17
CA TYR A 86 20.29 4.85 -43.29
C TYR A 86 20.97 5.16 -44.63
N LEU A 87 22.22 5.62 -44.57
CA LEU A 87 23.03 5.97 -45.73
C LEU A 87 23.88 4.76 -46.13
N ALA A 88 23.39 3.95 -47.07
CA ALA A 88 24.02 2.68 -47.44
C ALA A 88 25.48 2.83 -47.91
N ASP A 89 25.81 3.92 -48.60
CA ASP A 89 27.15 4.17 -49.16
C ASP A 89 28.22 4.38 -48.06
N THR A 90 27.82 4.91 -46.90
CA THR A 90 28.75 5.20 -45.80
C THR A 90 28.53 4.29 -44.59
N GLY A 91 27.35 3.69 -44.45
CA GLY A 91 26.91 2.97 -43.26
C GLY A 91 26.49 3.88 -42.10
N ASP A 92 26.36 5.19 -42.33
CA ASP A 92 25.91 6.15 -41.33
C ASP A 92 24.37 6.16 -41.20
N VAL A 93 23.87 6.60 -40.05
CA VAL A 93 22.47 6.99 -39.87
C VAL A 93 22.40 8.50 -39.65
N ALA A 94 21.51 9.19 -40.34
CA ALA A 94 21.46 10.65 -40.35
C ALA A 94 20.04 11.21 -40.44
N ILE A 95 19.86 12.44 -39.95
CA ILE A 95 18.61 13.18 -40.10
C ILE A 95 18.63 13.92 -41.44
N LEU A 96 17.57 13.74 -42.22
CA LEU A 96 17.27 14.52 -43.42
C LEU A 96 16.00 15.35 -43.16
N CYS A 97 16.10 16.67 -43.25
CA CYS A 97 14.96 17.59 -43.11
C CYS A 97 14.28 17.82 -44.46
N SER A 98 15.00 17.67 -45.57
CA SER A 98 14.48 17.78 -46.95
C SER A 98 14.20 16.39 -47.51
N THR A 99 12.92 15.99 -47.62
CA THR A 99 12.53 14.82 -48.41
C THR A 99 12.31 15.24 -49.86
N GLY A 100 12.74 14.45 -50.84
CA GLY A 100 12.52 14.74 -52.26
C GLY A 100 11.03 14.90 -52.61
N ASP A 101 10.74 15.40 -53.81
CA ASP A 101 9.42 15.91 -54.28
C ASP A 101 8.20 14.98 -54.09
N ASP A 102 8.36 13.71 -53.69
CA ASP A 102 7.30 12.70 -53.60
C ASP A 102 6.89 12.23 -52.18
N ASP A 103 7.52 12.71 -51.09
CA ASP A 103 7.15 12.28 -49.73
C ASP A 103 6.95 13.51 -48.81
N ALA A 104 5.70 13.79 -48.43
CA ALA A 104 5.33 14.97 -47.65
C ALA A 104 5.99 14.97 -46.26
N GLY A 105 7.06 15.75 -46.09
CA GLY A 105 7.71 15.97 -44.80
C GLY A 105 6.81 16.69 -43.78
N GLY A 106 7.11 16.55 -42.48
CA GLY A 106 6.33 17.18 -41.42
C GLY A 106 6.05 16.28 -40.21
N VAL A 107 5.65 16.91 -39.11
CA VAL A 107 5.26 16.24 -37.86
C VAL A 107 3.82 15.74 -37.99
N LYS A 108 3.59 14.43 -37.83
CA LYS A 108 2.24 13.84 -37.79
C LYS A 108 1.49 14.41 -36.58
N PHE A 109 0.33 15.01 -36.83
CA PHE A 109 -0.55 15.59 -35.81
C PHE A 109 -1.92 14.92 -35.88
N VAL A 110 -2.29 14.21 -34.83
CA VAL A 110 -3.54 13.47 -34.68
C VAL A 110 -4.50 14.26 -33.78
N ALA A 111 -5.73 14.49 -34.24
CA ALA A 111 -6.82 14.92 -33.38
C ALA A 111 -7.72 13.72 -33.07
N ALA A 112 -8.14 13.57 -31.83
CA ALA A 112 -8.97 12.46 -31.38
C ALA A 112 -9.97 12.87 -30.30
N GLU A 113 -10.89 11.96 -30.00
CA GLU A 113 -11.86 12.08 -28.92
C GLU A 113 -11.89 10.78 -28.09
N CYS A 114 -12.07 10.90 -26.79
CA CYS A 114 -12.15 9.79 -25.84
C CYS A 114 -13.12 10.14 -24.72
N ASP A 115 -14.00 9.21 -24.35
CA ASP A 115 -14.98 9.42 -23.27
C ASP A 115 -14.39 9.21 -21.86
N ALA A 116 -13.07 8.98 -21.75
CA ALA A 116 -12.39 8.84 -20.47
C ALA A 116 -12.50 10.13 -19.64
N ASP A 117 -12.81 9.99 -18.35
CA ASP A 117 -12.92 11.10 -17.41
C ASP A 117 -11.53 11.71 -17.13
N VAL A 118 -11.39 13.01 -17.40
CA VAL A 118 -10.16 13.77 -17.14
C VAL A 118 -9.73 13.69 -15.68
N ASN A 119 -10.66 13.71 -14.71
CA ASN A 119 -10.32 13.68 -13.29
C ASN A 119 -9.75 12.32 -12.89
N ARG A 120 -10.32 11.23 -13.45
CA ARG A 120 -9.83 9.86 -13.26
C ARG A 120 -8.40 9.71 -13.78
N LEU A 121 -8.12 10.23 -14.98
CA LEU A 121 -6.80 10.14 -15.63
C LEU A 121 -5.75 11.04 -14.96
N ALA A 122 -6.17 12.14 -14.32
CA ALA A 122 -5.29 13.07 -13.61
C ALA A 122 -5.01 12.67 -12.15
N GLY A 123 -5.76 11.72 -11.59
CA GLY A 123 -5.65 11.29 -10.19
C GLY A 123 -4.39 10.47 -9.85
N ASP A 124 -4.21 10.24 -8.55
CA ASP A 124 -3.11 9.45 -7.97
C ASP A 124 -3.45 7.95 -7.79
N GLU A 125 -4.67 7.57 -8.18
CA GLU A 125 -5.09 6.17 -8.20
C GLU A 125 -4.31 5.35 -9.25
N GLU A 126 -4.55 4.04 -9.25
CA GLU A 126 -3.95 3.14 -10.23
C GLU A 126 -4.26 3.58 -11.68
N GLN A 127 -3.20 3.66 -12.49
CA GLN A 127 -3.28 4.21 -13.83
C GLN A 127 -4.01 3.26 -14.79
N ASP A 128 -4.89 3.79 -15.64
CA ASP A 128 -5.44 3.08 -16.79
C ASP A 128 -4.41 3.07 -17.93
N VAL A 129 -3.47 2.12 -17.83
CA VAL A 129 -2.33 2.00 -18.76
C VAL A 129 -2.80 1.87 -20.21
N ASP A 130 -3.83 1.06 -20.46
CA ASP A 130 -4.42 0.87 -21.79
C ASP A 130 -4.90 2.20 -22.40
N THR A 131 -5.55 3.03 -21.59
CA THR A 131 -6.03 4.34 -22.04
C THR A 131 -4.86 5.28 -22.28
N PHE A 132 -3.84 5.31 -21.42
CA PHE A 132 -2.65 6.15 -21.62
C PHE A 132 -1.91 5.83 -22.92
N GLU A 133 -1.77 4.55 -23.28
CA GLU A 133 -1.13 4.14 -24.54
C GLU A 133 -1.90 4.61 -25.77
N ARG A 134 -3.23 4.67 -25.70
CA ARG A 134 -4.07 5.15 -26.81
C ARG A 134 -4.11 6.67 -26.91
N LEU A 135 -3.69 7.38 -25.86
CA LEU A 135 -3.63 8.85 -25.83
C LEU A 135 -2.31 9.41 -26.38
N VAL A 136 -1.32 8.55 -26.67
CA VAL A 136 -0.07 8.93 -27.34
C VAL A 136 -0.07 8.47 -28.80
N PRO A 137 0.49 9.25 -29.73
CA PRO A 137 0.51 8.89 -31.14
C PRO A 137 1.53 7.78 -31.42
N GLU A 138 1.19 6.85 -32.31
CA GLU A 138 2.16 5.89 -32.81
C GLU A 138 3.17 6.55 -33.76
N LEU A 139 4.44 6.12 -33.63
CA LEU A 139 5.56 6.46 -34.50
C LEU A 139 6.11 5.15 -35.07
N ASP A 140 6.00 4.94 -36.39
CA ASP A 140 6.53 3.72 -37.01
C ASP A 140 8.06 3.75 -37.06
N THR A 141 8.67 2.96 -36.17
CA THR A 141 10.12 2.78 -36.08
C THR A 141 10.57 1.41 -36.58
N SER A 142 9.77 0.72 -37.40
CA SER A 142 10.08 -0.64 -37.88
C SER A 142 11.09 -0.69 -39.04
N GLN A 143 11.11 0.33 -39.90
CA GLN A 143 12.02 0.41 -41.06
C GLN A 143 12.36 1.85 -41.45
N LEU A 144 13.66 2.16 -41.60
CA LEU A 144 14.10 3.47 -42.05
C LEU A 144 13.71 3.70 -43.53
N PRO A 145 13.24 4.91 -43.89
CA PRO A 145 13.29 6.12 -43.09
C PRO A 145 12.14 6.35 -42.10
N HIS A 146 12.47 6.66 -40.83
CA HIS A 146 11.49 6.87 -39.76
C HIS A 146 11.13 8.34 -39.58
N PRO A 147 9.86 8.67 -39.27
CA PRO A 147 9.53 9.98 -38.69
C PRO A 147 10.17 10.15 -37.31
N LEU A 148 10.45 11.40 -36.93
CA LEU A 148 11.14 11.70 -35.67
C LEU A 148 10.21 12.12 -34.53
N LEU A 149 9.12 12.84 -34.84
CA LEU A 149 8.14 13.33 -33.87
C LEU A 149 6.72 13.08 -34.37
N ALA A 150 5.83 12.70 -33.46
CA ALA A 150 4.39 12.69 -33.66
C ALA A 150 3.68 13.28 -32.44
N VAL A 151 2.54 13.93 -32.66
CA VAL A 151 1.72 14.59 -31.65
C VAL A 151 0.27 14.13 -31.77
N GLN A 152 -0.40 13.91 -30.64
CA GLN A 152 -1.83 13.65 -30.58
C GLN A 152 -2.50 14.59 -29.57
N ALA A 153 -3.53 15.31 -30.00
CA ALA A 153 -4.42 16.05 -29.12
C ALA A 153 -5.77 15.31 -29.05
N THR A 154 -6.18 14.92 -27.84
CA THR A 154 -7.41 14.15 -27.61
C THR A 154 -8.35 14.92 -26.70
N ARG A 155 -9.60 15.14 -27.13
CA ARG A 155 -10.66 15.67 -26.25
C ARG A 155 -11.13 14.58 -25.30
N LEU A 156 -11.18 14.86 -24.01
CA LEU A 156 -11.57 13.92 -22.95
C LEU A 156 -13.00 14.17 -22.45
N GLY A 157 -13.58 13.17 -21.80
CA GLY A 157 -14.76 13.32 -20.96
C GLY A 157 -14.51 14.32 -19.83
N GLY A 158 -15.55 15.05 -19.42
CA GLY A 158 -15.41 16.13 -18.43
C GLY A 158 -14.81 17.43 -18.99
N GLY A 159 -14.59 17.53 -20.31
CA GLY A 159 -14.13 18.76 -20.97
C GLY A 159 -12.61 18.97 -20.96
N GLY A 160 -11.82 17.96 -20.58
CA GLY A 160 -10.36 18.00 -20.58
C GLY A 160 -9.72 17.79 -21.95
N VAL A 161 -8.40 17.98 -22.01
CA VAL A 161 -7.57 17.70 -23.18
C VAL A 161 -6.33 16.88 -22.78
N ALA A 162 -6.09 15.78 -23.49
CA ALA A 162 -4.85 15.02 -23.43
C ALA A 162 -3.94 15.37 -24.62
N LEU A 163 -2.70 15.75 -24.37
CA LEU A 163 -1.67 16.00 -25.35
C LEU A 163 -0.57 14.93 -25.24
N GLY A 164 -0.59 13.97 -26.15
CA GLY A 164 0.41 12.92 -26.27
C GLY A 164 1.53 13.29 -27.24
N LEU A 165 2.77 12.98 -26.85
CA LEU A 165 3.96 13.19 -27.67
C LEU A 165 4.74 11.88 -27.80
N THR A 166 5.17 11.57 -29.02
CA THR A 166 6.09 10.46 -29.30
C THR A 166 7.29 10.97 -30.07
N LEU A 167 8.50 10.82 -29.53
CA LEU A 167 9.75 11.38 -30.06
C LEU A 167 10.84 10.31 -30.12
N HIS A 168 11.53 10.20 -31.26
CA HIS A 168 12.57 9.20 -31.47
C HIS A 168 13.79 9.45 -30.57
N HIS A 169 14.16 8.45 -29.75
CA HIS A 169 15.19 8.62 -28.72
C HIS A 169 16.61 8.86 -29.28
N GLY A 170 16.87 8.41 -30.51
CA GLY A 170 18.08 8.74 -31.30
C GLY A 170 18.32 10.22 -31.61
N VAL A 171 17.30 11.09 -31.49
CA VAL A 171 17.45 12.53 -31.82
C VAL A 171 17.23 13.45 -30.63
N ALA A 172 16.77 12.92 -29.49
CA ALA A 172 16.51 13.70 -28.29
C ALA A 172 16.52 12.83 -27.03
N ASP A 173 17.09 13.38 -25.97
CA ASP A 173 16.90 12.93 -24.59
C ASP A 173 15.82 13.76 -23.87
N GLY A 174 15.56 13.45 -22.59
CA GLY A 174 14.57 14.18 -21.79
C GLY A 174 14.82 15.69 -21.72
N ARG A 175 16.07 16.14 -21.66
CA ARG A 175 16.40 17.58 -21.66
C ARG A 175 16.01 18.24 -22.99
N SER A 176 16.31 17.58 -24.11
CA SER A 176 15.95 18.07 -25.45
C SER A 176 14.43 18.07 -25.67
N LEU A 177 13.73 17.03 -25.22
CA LEU A 177 12.26 16.96 -25.26
C LEU A 177 11.61 18.14 -24.52
N TRP A 178 11.96 18.35 -23.25
CA TRP A 178 11.32 19.40 -22.44
C TRP A 178 11.74 20.82 -22.87
N ALA A 179 12.94 20.99 -23.44
CA ALA A 179 13.32 22.24 -24.09
C ALA A 179 12.45 22.54 -25.32
N PHE A 180 12.18 21.52 -26.16
CA PHE A 180 11.27 21.64 -27.29
C PHE A 180 9.84 21.97 -26.85
N VAL A 181 9.29 21.23 -25.87
CA VAL A 181 7.94 21.48 -25.33
C VAL A 181 7.85 22.88 -24.75
N GLY A 182 8.86 23.36 -24.00
CA GLY A 182 8.91 24.72 -23.48
C GLY A 182 8.91 25.78 -24.58
N ALA A 183 9.68 25.57 -25.66
CA ALA A 183 9.68 26.46 -26.82
C ALA A 183 8.34 26.44 -27.58
N TRP A 184 7.67 25.29 -27.62
CA TRP A 184 6.36 25.13 -28.23
C TRP A 184 5.26 25.83 -27.43
N ALA A 185 5.25 25.63 -26.11
CA ALA A 185 4.34 26.31 -25.19
C ALA A 185 4.51 27.84 -25.26
N ALA A 186 5.75 28.34 -25.27
CA ALA A 186 6.04 29.77 -25.43
C ALA A 186 5.54 30.35 -26.76
N ALA A 187 5.69 29.61 -27.86
CA ALA A 187 5.15 30.01 -29.17
C ALA A 187 3.62 30.02 -29.16
N CYS A 188 2.97 29.08 -28.45
CA CYS A 188 1.52 29.01 -28.31
C CYS A 188 0.95 30.19 -27.52
N ARG A 189 1.67 30.65 -26.48
CA ARG A 189 1.32 31.86 -25.72
C ARG A 189 1.57 33.17 -26.47
N GLY A 190 2.42 33.15 -27.49
CA GLY A 190 2.85 34.36 -28.19
C GLY A 190 3.88 35.19 -27.40
N ASP A 191 4.74 34.53 -26.63
CA ASP A 191 5.75 35.19 -25.79
C ASP A 191 6.69 36.09 -26.62
N ARG A 192 6.92 37.32 -26.15
CA ARG A 192 7.76 38.32 -26.85
C ARG A 192 9.25 37.99 -26.83
N ALA A 193 9.70 37.16 -25.89
CA ALA A 193 11.09 36.73 -25.73
C ALA A 193 11.17 35.20 -25.87
N PRO A 194 11.25 34.66 -27.10
CA PRO A 194 11.31 33.22 -27.29
C PRO A 194 12.63 32.64 -26.74
N PRO A 195 12.66 31.36 -26.34
CA PRO A 195 13.89 30.67 -25.96
C PRO A 195 14.96 30.78 -27.06
N ALA A 196 16.22 30.74 -26.62
CA ALA A 196 17.36 30.67 -27.54
C ALA A 196 17.22 29.46 -28.49
N PRO A 197 17.60 29.58 -29.77
CA PRO A 197 17.49 28.48 -30.71
C PRO A 197 18.41 27.32 -30.29
N PRO A 198 17.95 26.06 -30.45
CA PRO A 198 18.80 24.89 -30.23
C PRO A 198 19.92 24.80 -31.27
N VAL A 199 20.97 24.04 -30.93
CA VAL A 199 22.06 23.70 -31.84
C VAL A 199 22.02 22.22 -32.18
N PHE A 200 21.94 21.92 -33.49
CA PHE A 200 21.91 20.56 -34.02
C PHE A 200 23.28 20.04 -34.49
N ASP A 201 24.36 20.83 -34.34
CA ASP A 201 25.71 20.42 -34.70
C ASP A 201 26.22 19.25 -33.83
N ARG A 202 26.20 18.06 -34.42
CA ARG A 202 26.62 16.80 -33.78
C ARG A 202 28.12 16.73 -33.51
N ALA A 203 28.94 17.57 -34.16
CA ALA A 203 30.38 17.64 -33.92
C ALA A 203 30.74 18.22 -32.54
N ARG A 204 29.76 18.80 -31.83
CA ARG A 204 29.91 19.23 -30.43
C ARG A 204 30.08 18.07 -29.45
N VAL A 205 29.60 16.88 -29.80
CA VAL A 205 29.82 15.65 -29.01
C VAL A 205 31.02 14.90 -29.61
N ARG A 206 32.21 15.12 -29.05
CA ARG A 206 33.46 14.54 -29.55
C ARG A 206 33.75 13.21 -28.87
N MET A 207 33.60 12.12 -29.62
CA MET A 207 33.94 10.76 -29.18
C MET A 207 35.21 10.25 -29.86
N PRO A 208 36.08 9.50 -29.15
CA PRO A 208 37.24 8.83 -29.76
C PRO A 208 36.82 7.95 -30.96
N GLY A 209 37.37 8.20 -32.15
CA GLY A 209 37.02 7.48 -33.37
C GLY A 209 35.91 8.12 -34.22
N GLY A 210 35.26 9.20 -33.74
CA GLY A 210 34.33 10.02 -34.52
C GLY A 210 33.20 9.21 -35.19
N ASP A 211 32.91 9.51 -36.47
CA ASP A 211 31.87 8.84 -37.24
C ASP A 211 32.08 7.31 -37.35
N GLU A 212 33.33 6.82 -37.38
CA GLU A 212 33.57 5.37 -37.47
C GLU A 212 33.09 4.65 -36.21
N LEU A 213 33.19 5.28 -35.05
CA LEU A 213 32.64 4.74 -33.83
C LEU A 213 31.11 4.63 -33.90
N ALA A 214 30.43 5.65 -34.44
CA ALA A 214 28.98 5.60 -34.64
C ALA A 214 28.59 4.44 -35.56
N ARG A 215 29.33 4.22 -36.65
CA ARG A 215 29.14 3.07 -37.53
C ARG A 215 29.41 1.74 -36.83
N GLN A 216 30.42 1.65 -35.98
CA GLN A 216 30.68 0.44 -35.19
C GLN A 216 29.52 0.11 -34.25
N VAL A 217 28.97 1.11 -33.55
CA VAL A 217 27.77 0.95 -32.71
C VAL A 217 26.60 0.45 -33.54
N LEU A 218 26.34 1.06 -34.70
CA LEU A 218 25.26 0.63 -35.60
C LEU A 218 25.47 -0.80 -36.10
N ARG A 219 26.66 -1.17 -36.55
CA ARG A 219 26.96 -2.56 -36.96
C ARG A 219 26.76 -3.55 -35.80
N LYS A 220 27.07 -3.14 -34.56
CA LYS A 220 26.96 -3.99 -33.38
C LYS A 220 25.52 -4.18 -32.91
N TYR A 221 24.73 -3.10 -32.84
CA TYR A 221 23.40 -3.11 -32.21
C TYR A 221 22.23 -2.98 -33.20
N ALA A 222 22.50 -2.57 -34.43
CA ALA A 222 21.53 -2.44 -35.52
C ALA A 222 22.06 -3.08 -36.83
N PRO A 223 22.51 -4.36 -36.83
CA PRO A 223 23.15 -4.98 -37.99
C PRO A 223 22.23 -5.14 -39.21
N ASN A 224 20.92 -5.03 -39.03
CA ASN A 224 19.89 -5.30 -40.05
C ASN A 224 19.35 -4.03 -40.72
N LEU A 225 19.97 -2.86 -40.51
CA LEU A 225 19.54 -1.62 -41.14
C LEU A 225 19.48 -1.78 -42.68
N PRO A 226 18.44 -1.23 -43.34
CA PRO A 226 17.47 -0.25 -42.83
C PRO A 226 16.30 -0.83 -42.01
N ARG A 227 16.21 -2.15 -41.85
CA ARG A 227 15.18 -2.76 -41.00
C ARG A 227 15.56 -2.62 -39.53
N ALA A 228 14.76 -1.88 -38.78
CA ALA A 228 14.98 -1.63 -37.36
C ALA A 228 14.29 -2.72 -36.52
N CYS A 229 14.94 -3.90 -36.44
CA CYS A 229 14.59 -4.94 -35.46
C CYS A 229 15.55 -4.92 -34.27
N LEU A 230 15.01 -4.77 -33.05
CA LEU A 230 15.79 -4.97 -31.82
C LEU A 230 16.46 -6.37 -31.84
N PRO A 231 17.77 -6.48 -31.57
CA PRO A 231 18.42 -7.75 -31.29
C PRO A 231 17.75 -8.48 -30.12
N ALA A 232 17.78 -9.82 -30.13
CA ALA A 232 17.24 -10.66 -29.06
C ALA A 232 17.81 -10.30 -27.67
N SER A 233 19.06 -9.81 -27.61
CA SER A 233 19.71 -9.39 -26.37
C SER A 233 19.13 -8.14 -25.70
N ILE A 234 18.23 -7.41 -26.38
CA ILE A 234 17.54 -6.22 -25.85
C ILE A 234 16.03 -6.25 -26.13
N GLU A 235 15.48 -7.43 -26.40
CA GLU A 235 14.05 -7.65 -26.69
C GLU A 235 13.16 -7.33 -25.48
N GLU A 236 13.68 -7.44 -24.26
CA GLU A 236 13.01 -7.05 -23.01
C GLU A 236 12.61 -5.56 -22.98
N LEU A 237 13.18 -4.70 -23.85
CA LEU A 237 12.72 -3.31 -23.99
C LEU A 237 11.35 -3.19 -24.67
N LYS A 238 10.76 -4.29 -25.16
CA LYS A 238 9.45 -4.34 -25.83
C LYS A 238 8.33 -4.97 -24.99
N GLU A 239 8.55 -5.20 -23.69
CA GLU A 239 7.54 -5.85 -22.83
C GLU A 239 6.14 -5.25 -23.01
N ASP A 240 5.13 -6.13 -22.98
CA ASP A 240 3.73 -5.73 -23.01
C ASP A 240 3.41 -4.91 -21.77
N ARG A 241 3.36 -3.59 -22.01
CA ARG A 241 3.24 -2.53 -21.03
C ARG A 241 1.94 -2.60 -20.23
N THR A 242 0.90 -3.24 -20.79
CA THR A 242 -0.42 -3.40 -20.17
C THR A 242 -0.41 -4.40 -19.02
N ARG A 243 0.65 -5.22 -18.91
CA ARG A 243 0.83 -6.20 -17.82
C ARG A 243 1.28 -5.58 -16.50
N PHE A 244 1.73 -4.32 -16.51
CA PHE A 244 2.25 -3.66 -15.32
C PHE A 244 1.17 -2.88 -14.58
N CYS A 245 1.16 -3.05 -13.26
CA CYS A 245 0.45 -2.13 -12.37
C CYS A 245 1.26 -0.85 -12.23
N ARG A 246 0.64 0.30 -12.47
CA ARG A 246 1.28 1.61 -12.32
C ARG A 246 0.51 2.49 -11.34
N ARG A 247 1.25 3.12 -10.44
CA ARG A 247 0.72 4.10 -9.50
C ARG A 247 1.64 5.30 -9.43
N THR A 248 1.09 6.43 -9.02
CA THR A 248 1.85 7.64 -8.83
C THR A 248 1.68 8.16 -7.42
N PHE A 249 2.77 8.60 -6.85
CA PHE A 249 2.83 9.15 -5.50
C PHE A 249 3.32 10.59 -5.58
N THR A 250 2.74 11.47 -4.76
CA THR A 250 3.24 12.83 -4.60
C THR A 250 3.96 12.95 -3.26
N VAL A 251 5.26 13.24 -3.31
CA VAL A 251 6.07 13.55 -2.12
C VAL A 251 6.15 15.06 -1.98
N ASP A 252 5.41 15.61 -1.01
CA ASP A 252 5.33 17.05 -0.80
C ASP A 252 6.66 17.66 -0.31
N ALA A 253 6.76 18.98 -0.37
CA ALA A 253 7.96 19.71 0.01
C ALA A 253 8.41 19.41 1.45
N GLN A 254 7.48 19.33 2.40
CA GLN A 254 7.78 19.07 3.81
C GLN A 254 8.25 17.62 4.02
N GLN A 255 7.67 16.66 3.30
CA GLN A 255 8.11 15.27 3.28
C GLN A 255 9.53 15.15 2.69
N VAL A 256 9.82 15.84 1.58
CA VAL A 256 11.18 15.88 1.00
C VAL A 256 12.19 16.44 1.99
N GLN A 257 11.89 17.53 2.70
CA GLN A 257 12.82 18.09 3.68
C GLN A 257 13.03 17.16 4.88
N ARG A 258 11.96 16.55 5.40
CA ARG A 258 12.05 15.53 6.47
C ARG A 258 12.89 14.33 6.04
N LEU A 259 12.71 13.86 4.81
CA LEU A 259 13.46 12.76 4.24
C LEU A 259 14.96 13.07 4.15
N LYS A 260 15.31 14.26 3.65
CA LYS A 260 16.72 14.71 3.60
C LYS A 260 17.34 14.81 4.99
N ALA A 261 16.59 15.35 5.97
CA ALA A 261 17.07 15.46 7.35
C ALA A 261 17.35 14.08 7.96
N ARG A 262 16.42 13.12 7.80
CA ARG A 262 16.58 11.73 8.24
C ARG A 262 17.82 11.07 7.65
N ILE A 263 17.98 11.16 6.33
CA ILE A 263 19.15 10.62 5.61
C ILE A 263 20.45 11.25 6.16
N SER A 264 20.46 12.56 6.35
CA SER A 264 21.65 13.29 6.82
C SER A 264 22.02 12.91 8.25
N GLN A 265 21.02 12.74 9.13
CA GLN A 265 21.23 12.33 10.52
C GLN A 265 21.87 10.94 10.59
N GLN A 266 21.31 9.96 9.90
CA GLN A 266 21.82 8.58 9.92
C GLN A 266 23.23 8.46 9.34
N LEU A 267 23.54 9.25 8.31
CA LEU A 267 24.88 9.27 7.74
C LEU A 267 25.90 9.92 8.69
N GLY A 268 25.47 10.90 9.50
CA GLY A 268 26.29 11.45 10.59
C GLY A 268 26.61 10.40 11.66
N GLU A 269 25.60 9.64 12.11
CA GLU A 269 25.77 8.56 13.10
C GLU A 269 26.70 7.45 12.58
N ALA A 270 26.58 7.07 11.30
CA ALA A 270 27.47 6.09 10.68
C ALA A 270 28.92 6.60 10.56
N GLN A 271 29.12 7.90 10.31
CA GLN A 271 30.45 8.51 10.25
C GLN A 271 31.15 8.50 11.61
N GLU A 272 30.41 8.74 12.71
CA GLU A 272 30.94 8.60 14.08
C GLU A 272 31.41 7.17 14.37
N GLN A 273 30.86 6.18 13.66
CA GLN A 273 31.21 4.75 13.75
C GLN A 273 32.28 4.31 12.73
N GLY A 274 32.89 5.26 12.00
CA GLY A 274 34.02 5.00 11.10
C GLY A 274 33.65 4.84 9.62
N ALA A 275 32.39 5.09 9.21
CA ALA A 275 32.02 5.14 7.81
C ALA A 275 32.61 6.38 7.10
N PRO A 276 32.90 6.31 5.78
CA PRO A 276 33.42 7.45 5.04
C PRO A 276 32.41 8.63 5.06
N PRO A 277 32.89 9.88 5.26
CA PRO A 277 32.01 11.04 5.36
C PRO A 277 31.31 11.34 4.03
N LEU A 278 30.05 11.77 4.13
CA LEU A 278 29.42 12.45 3.00
C LEU A 278 30.04 13.82 2.79
N ARG A 279 30.38 14.14 1.54
CA ARG A 279 30.90 15.46 1.17
C ARG A 279 29.79 16.53 1.08
N ARG A 280 28.51 16.14 0.87
CA ARG A 280 27.38 17.07 0.67
C ARG A 280 26.04 16.48 1.17
N PRO A 281 25.11 17.33 1.64
CA PRO A 281 23.73 16.92 1.95
C PRO A 281 23.04 16.26 0.74
N PRO A 282 22.09 15.32 0.96
CA PRO A 282 21.37 14.66 -0.13
C PRO A 282 20.52 15.65 -0.93
N SER A 283 20.63 15.59 -2.26
CA SER A 283 19.74 16.34 -3.15
C SER A 283 18.31 15.78 -3.10
N THR A 284 17.31 16.53 -3.57
CA THR A 284 15.93 16.01 -3.68
C THR A 284 15.89 14.74 -4.52
N PHE A 285 16.63 14.71 -5.63
CA PHE A 285 16.73 13.55 -6.49
C PHE A 285 17.31 12.34 -5.74
N VAL A 286 18.43 12.52 -5.01
CA VAL A 286 19.04 11.43 -4.22
C VAL A 286 18.08 10.92 -3.15
N ALA A 287 17.46 11.83 -2.40
CA ALA A 287 16.58 11.46 -1.30
C ALA A 287 15.37 10.64 -1.77
N VAL A 288 14.65 11.14 -2.78
CA VAL A 288 13.45 10.45 -3.30
C VAL A 288 13.81 9.16 -4.05
N THR A 289 14.93 9.15 -4.77
CA THR A 289 15.42 7.92 -5.44
C THR A 289 15.82 6.85 -4.41
N ALA A 290 16.50 7.22 -3.33
CA ALA A 290 16.85 6.29 -2.25
C ALA A 290 15.60 5.72 -1.58
N LEU A 291 14.58 6.55 -1.35
CA LEU A 291 13.30 6.09 -0.81
C LEU A 291 12.63 5.09 -1.77
N ALA A 292 12.46 5.45 -3.04
CA ALA A 292 11.84 4.54 -4.02
C ALA A 292 12.63 3.23 -4.18
N TRP A 293 13.96 3.29 -4.18
CA TRP A 293 14.81 2.11 -4.29
C TRP A 293 14.65 1.17 -3.09
N THR A 294 14.67 1.72 -1.87
CA THR A 294 14.50 0.92 -0.64
C THR A 294 13.08 0.38 -0.50
N CYS A 295 12.05 1.14 -0.88
CA CYS A 295 10.68 0.65 -0.95
C CYS A 295 10.56 -0.53 -1.93
N PHE A 296 11.08 -0.39 -3.16
CA PHE A 296 11.06 -1.48 -4.14
C PHE A 296 11.76 -2.74 -3.61
N ALA A 297 12.92 -2.55 -2.98
CA ALA A 297 13.72 -3.66 -2.50
C ALA A 297 13.08 -4.40 -1.31
N ARG A 298 12.21 -3.75 -0.52
CA ARG A 298 11.40 -4.41 0.54
C ARG A 298 10.19 -5.17 0.03
N CYS A 299 9.71 -4.84 -1.17
CA CYS A 299 8.56 -5.53 -1.76
C CYS A 299 8.89 -6.96 -2.20
N ARG A 300 10.18 -7.35 -2.18
CA ARG A 300 10.65 -8.64 -2.70
C ARG A 300 11.71 -9.27 -1.80
N PRO A 301 11.66 -10.59 -1.58
CA PRO A 301 12.76 -11.31 -0.96
C PRO A 301 13.91 -11.46 -1.95
N PHE A 302 15.10 -10.99 -1.58
CA PHE A 302 16.35 -11.25 -2.31
C PHE A 302 17.34 -11.98 -1.40
N PRO A 303 18.18 -12.90 -1.94
CA PRO A 303 19.27 -13.49 -1.18
C PRO A 303 20.19 -12.41 -0.60
N ALA A 304 20.59 -12.54 0.67
CA ALA A 304 21.31 -11.48 1.40
C ALA A 304 22.66 -11.07 0.75
N ASP A 305 23.32 -12.00 0.06
CA ASP A 305 24.62 -11.78 -0.59
C ASP A 305 24.53 -11.21 -2.01
N ASP A 306 23.31 -11.08 -2.55
CA ASP A 306 23.09 -10.55 -3.89
C ASP A 306 23.08 -9.01 -3.90
N ASP A 307 23.66 -8.39 -4.92
CA ASP A 307 23.56 -6.95 -5.12
C ASP A 307 22.19 -6.57 -5.70
N MET A 308 21.56 -5.57 -5.07
CA MET A 308 20.51 -4.76 -5.69
C MET A 308 21.15 -3.71 -6.57
N VAL A 309 20.58 -3.49 -7.75
CA VAL A 309 21.15 -2.58 -8.75
C VAL A 309 20.15 -1.48 -9.07
N LEU A 310 20.61 -0.23 -9.08
CA LEU A 310 19.82 0.90 -9.57
C LEU A 310 20.54 1.58 -10.73
N THR A 311 19.81 1.80 -11.82
CA THR A 311 20.30 2.51 -13.00
C THR A 311 19.60 3.85 -13.15
N LEU A 312 20.35 4.86 -13.60
CA LEU A 312 19.82 6.16 -13.99
C LEU A 312 20.63 6.71 -15.16
N PHE A 313 20.05 7.62 -15.95
CA PHE A 313 20.77 8.32 -17.00
C PHE A 313 21.15 9.73 -16.55
N ALA A 314 22.42 10.09 -16.71
CA ALA A 314 22.94 11.39 -16.37
C ALA A 314 23.24 12.22 -17.62
N ASP A 315 22.85 13.49 -17.59
CA ASP A 315 23.21 14.48 -18.61
C ASP A 315 24.70 14.82 -18.55
N VAL A 316 25.42 14.59 -19.65
CA VAL A 316 26.87 14.82 -19.72
C VAL A 316 27.26 16.04 -20.55
N ARG A 317 26.31 16.84 -21.06
CA ARG A 317 26.60 18.01 -21.92
C ARG A 317 27.70 18.92 -21.40
N ASP A 318 27.61 19.28 -20.12
CA ASP A 318 28.54 20.20 -19.46
C ASP A 318 29.76 19.49 -18.85
N ARG A 319 29.85 18.16 -19.00
CA ARG A 319 30.91 17.31 -18.43
C ARG A 319 31.86 16.72 -19.47
N LEU A 320 31.51 16.79 -20.75
CA LEU A 320 32.43 16.43 -21.83
C LEU A 320 33.56 17.45 -21.95
N ASP A 321 34.69 17.01 -22.49
CA ASP A 321 35.83 17.89 -22.83
C ASP A 321 36.11 17.84 -24.34
N PRO A 322 35.82 18.91 -25.09
CA PRO A 322 35.13 20.13 -24.66
C PRO A 322 33.63 19.89 -24.37
N PRO A 323 32.97 20.76 -23.59
CA PRO A 323 31.53 20.67 -23.33
C PRO A 323 30.69 20.80 -24.62
N ALA A 324 29.61 20.01 -24.73
CA ALA A 324 28.67 20.11 -25.85
C ALA A 324 27.80 21.39 -25.79
N GLY A 325 27.62 21.94 -24.58
CA GLY A 325 26.84 23.14 -24.31
C GLY A 325 25.37 22.86 -24.00
N ALA A 326 24.79 23.75 -23.20
CA ALA A 326 23.40 23.67 -22.74
C ALA A 326 22.34 23.78 -23.86
N ASP A 327 22.74 24.35 -25.01
CA ASP A 327 21.97 24.56 -26.23
C ASP A 327 22.04 23.37 -27.20
N TYR A 328 22.88 22.37 -26.94
CA TYR A 328 22.95 21.15 -27.74
C TYR A 328 21.64 20.36 -27.70
N PHE A 329 21.03 20.18 -28.88
CA PHE A 329 19.80 19.41 -29.06
C PHE A 329 20.12 18.05 -29.65
N GLY A 330 19.93 17.01 -28.88
CA GLY A 330 20.35 15.65 -29.21
C GLY A 330 20.42 14.79 -27.96
N THR A 331 20.78 13.52 -28.11
CA THR A 331 20.94 12.63 -26.96
C THR A 331 22.38 12.73 -26.45
N CYS A 332 22.54 13.22 -25.22
CA CYS A 332 23.86 13.43 -24.60
C CYS A 332 23.83 12.99 -23.13
N ILE A 333 23.58 11.68 -22.94
CA ILE A 333 23.41 11.05 -21.63
C ILE A 333 24.28 9.79 -21.50
N THR A 334 24.71 9.49 -20.28
CA THR A 334 25.44 8.26 -19.91
C THR A 334 24.69 7.50 -18.81
N MET A 335 24.86 6.18 -18.74
CA MET A 335 24.22 5.38 -17.70
C MET A 335 25.08 5.32 -16.43
N CYS A 336 24.49 5.68 -15.29
CA CYS A 336 25.07 5.49 -13.98
C CYS A 336 24.48 4.24 -13.33
N VAL A 337 25.33 3.46 -12.64
CA VAL A 337 24.92 2.24 -11.94
C VAL A 337 25.31 2.36 -10.47
N ALA A 338 24.32 2.35 -9.58
CA ALA A 338 24.51 2.20 -8.15
C ALA A 338 24.27 0.74 -7.76
N ARG A 339 25.07 0.24 -6.81
CA ARG A 339 24.96 -1.11 -6.25
C ARG A 339 24.85 -1.02 -4.74
N LEU A 340 24.01 -1.88 -4.18
CA LEU A 340 23.83 -2.02 -2.75
C LEU A 340 23.55 -3.49 -2.43
N PRO A 341 24.35 -4.15 -1.58
CA PRO A 341 24.06 -5.52 -1.16
C PRO A 341 22.66 -5.64 -0.56
N ALA A 342 21.93 -6.71 -0.87
CA ALA A 342 20.58 -6.93 -0.35
C ALA A 342 20.55 -6.94 1.18
N ARG A 343 21.60 -7.47 1.83
CA ARG A 343 21.76 -7.40 3.29
C ARG A 343 21.76 -5.97 3.85
N GLU A 344 22.26 -4.97 3.11
CA GLU A 344 22.26 -3.55 3.53
C GLU A 344 20.85 -2.94 3.41
N VAL A 345 20.05 -3.43 2.48
CA VAL A 345 18.63 -3.05 2.34
C VAL A 345 17.78 -3.71 3.43
N GLN A 346 18.14 -4.93 3.84
CA GLN A 346 17.51 -5.68 4.93
C GLN A 346 17.85 -5.11 6.32
N LEU A 347 18.74 -4.11 6.42
CA LEU A 347 18.96 -3.36 7.65
C LEU A 347 17.77 -2.42 7.96
N HIS A 348 17.83 -1.80 9.14
CA HIS A 348 16.89 -0.78 9.60
C HIS A 348 16.46 0.17 8.50
N ALA A 349 15.17 0.51 8.45
CA ALA A 349 14.61 1.26 7.35
C ALA A 349 15.35 2.57 7.06
N GLU A 350 15.82 3.25 8.11
CA GLU A 350 16.61 4.48 8.00
C GLU A 350 18.09 4.22 7.61
N ARG A 351 18.67 3.10 8.03
CA ARG A 351 20.05 2.71 7.65
C ARG A 351 20.11 2.26 6.20
N ALA A 352 19.15 1.44 5.76
CA ALA A 352 18.98 1.06 4.37
C ALA A 352 18.79 2.31 3.49
N LEU A 353 17.99 3.27 3.94
CA LEU A 353 17.77 4.53 3.24
C LEU A 353 19.06 5.37 3.14
N ALA A 354 19.83 5.46 4.23
CA ALA A 354 21.12 6.12 4.26
C ALA A 354 22.16 5.44 3.35
N ALA A 355 22.26 4.10 3.40
CA ALA A 355 23.16 3.32 2.58
C ALA A 355 22.82 3.45 1.08
N ALA A 356 21.53 3.40 0.73
CA ALA A 356 21.06 3.65 -0.63
C ALA A 356 21.40 5.08 -1.09
N ALA A 357 21.19 6.09 -0.25
CA ALA A 357 21.56 7.47 -0.57
C ALA A 357 23.08 7.63 -0.77
N ALA A 358 23.91 6.99 0.05
CA ALA A 358 25.36 7.00 -0.08
C ALA A 358 25.83 6.29 -1.36
N ALA A 359 25.27 5.12 -1.67
CA ALA A 359 25.57 4.39 -2.90
C ALA A 359 25.19 5.21 -4.15
N LEU A 360 24.04 5.87 -4.13
CA LEU A 360 23.61 6.78 -5.20
C LEU A 360 24.53 7.99 -5.35
N GLN A 361 24.92 8.63 -4.24
CA GLN A 361 25.86 9.76 -4.27
C GLN A 361 27.22 9.33 -4.79
N GLY A 362 27.72 8.16 -4.39
CA GLY A 362 28.95 7.56 -4.90
C GLY A 362 28.88 7.33 -6.41
N ALA A 363 27.80 6.72 -6.91
CA ALA A 363 27.62 6.48 -8.34
C ALA A 363 27.53 7.78 -9.16
N VAL A 364 26.78 8.77 -8.69
CA VAL A 364 26.66 10.08 -9.35
C VAL A 364 27.99 10.84 -9.34
N GLN A 365 28.75 10.74 -8.24
CA GLN A 365 30.07 11.35 -8.15
C GLN A 365 31.07 10.67 -9.10
N GLY A 366 31.08 9.34 -9.16
CA GLY A 366 31.93 8.59 -10.08
C GLY A 366 31.67 8.98 -11.54
N MET A 367 30.40 9.09 -11.93
CA MET A 367 30.06 9.61 -13.27
C MET A 367 30.47 11.07 -13.45
N ALA A 368 30.39 11.91 -12.42
CA ALA A 368 30.81 13.31 -12.55
C ALA A 368 32.33 13.45 -12.74
N GLU A 369 33.13 12.54 -12.17
CA GLU A 369 34.59 12.50 -12.29
C GLU A 369 35.04 11.86 -13.61
N ASP A 370 34.37 10.81 -14.06
CA ASP A 370 34.61 10.13 -15.33
C ASP A 370 33.29 9.87 -16.07
N PRO A 371 32.78 10.84 -16.84
CA PRO A 371 31.47 10.77 -17.52
C PRO A 371 31.36 9.63 -18.53
N LEU A 372 32.50 9.13 -19.02
CA LEU A 372 32.58 8.04 -19.98
C LEU A 372 33.01 6.71 -19.33
N GLY A 373 33.34 6.69 -18.04
CA GLY A 373 33.64 5.48 -17.24
C GLY A 373 34.86 4.68 -17.72
N GLY A 374 35.88 5.34 -18.27
CA GLY A 374 36.97 4.72 -19.01
C GLY A 374 36.50 4.14 -20.35
N TRP A 375 37.40 3.73 -21.25
CA TRP A 375 36.97 3.11 -22.50
C TRP A 375 36.82 1.58 -22.30
N PRO A 376 35.64 0.94 -22.50
CA PRO A 376 34.39 1.40 -23.13
C PRO A 376 33.18 1.55 -22.16
N GLY A 377 33.31 2.31 -21.07
CA GLY A 377 32.29 2.56 -20.03
C GLY A 377 31.14 3.49 -20.41
N TRP A 378 31.15 4.07 -21.61
CA TRP A 378 30.08 4.95 -22.14
C TRP A 378 28.99 4.18 -22.91
N GLU A 379 29.28 2.92 -23.27
CA GLU A 379 28.43 2.08 -24.11
C GLU A 379 27.30 1.46 -23.26
N PHE A 380 26.19 2.20 -23.09
CA PHE A 380 25.12 1.80 -22.17
C PHE A 380 24.46 0.48 -22.56
N LEU A 381 24.31 0.19 -23.86
CA LEU A 381 23.71 -1.07 -24.32
C LEU A 381 24.54 -2.29 -23.91
N ARG A 382 25.87 -2.14 -23.84
CA ARG A 382 26.76 -3.18 -23.32
C ARG A 382 26.54 -3.37 -21.83
N ILE A 383 26.61 -2.28 -21.06
CA ILE A 383 26.47 -2.32 -19.60
C ILE A 383 25.10 -2.91 -19.23
N PHE A 384 24.04 -2.48 -19.89
CA PHE A 384 22.68 -2.92 -19.63
C PHE A 384 22.50 -4.42 -19.86
N GLY A 385 23.13 -4.99 -20.91
CA GLY A 385 23.11 -6.43 -21.18
C GLY A 385 23.87 -7.29 -20.17
N GLU A 386 24.64 -6.68 -19.26
CA GLU A 386 25.41 -7.37 -18.21
C GLU A 386 24.72 -7.26 -16.82
N LEU A 387 23.60 -6.54 -16.71
CA LEU A 387 22.93 -6.29 -15.42
C LEU A 387 21.97 -7.44 -15.02
N PRO A 388 21.82 -7.70 -13.71
CA PRO A 388 20.82 -8.65 -13.21
C PRO A 388 19.41 -8.05 -13.29
N MET A 389 18.65 -8.45 -14.32
CA MET A 389 17.37 -7.83 -14.68
C MET A 389 16.28 -7.97 -13.62
N ASP A 390 16.30 -9.09 -12.89
CA ASP A 390 15.37 -9.41 -11.80
C ASP A 390 15.57 -8.56 -10.54
N ARG A 391 16.74 -7.91 -10.40
CA ARG A 391 17.17 -7.10 -9.25
C ARG A 391 17.38 -5.63 -9.59
N LEU A 392 16.98 -5.22 -10.79
CA LEU A 392 17.23 -3.90 -11.34
C LEU A 392 16.07 -2.93 -11.08
N VAL A 393 16.37 -1.81 -10.43
CA VAL A 393 15.52 -0.61 -10.44
C VAL A 393 16.01 0.34 -11.54
N ASN A 394 15.09 0.80 -12.39
CA ASN A 394 15.42 1.77 -13.44
C ASN A 394 14.78 3.12 -13.17
N MET A 395 15.60 4.15 -13.04
CA MET A 395 15.16 5.52 -12.84
C MET A 395 15.07 6.25 -14.17
N SER A 396 13.91 6.86 -14.41
CA SER A 396 13.65 7.76 -15.52
C SER A 396 13.17 9.12 -15.01
N GLY A 397 13.24 10.15 -15.85
CA GLY A 397 12.81 11.49 -15.46
C GLY A 397 13.81 12.24 -14.57
N SER A 398 13.43 13.46 -14.20
CA SER A 398 14.18 14.30 -13.28
C SER A 398 13.27 15.41 -12.71
N PRO A 399 13.31 15.69 -11.39
CA PRO A 399 12.72 16.90 -10.81
C PRO A 399 13.29 18.21 -11.37
N GLY A 400 14.40 18.15 -12.12
CA GLY A 400 14.98 19.28 -12.83
C GLY A 400 14.24 19.67 -14.11
N PHE A 401 13.43 18.79 -14.71
CA PHE A 401 12.75 19.09 -15.98
C PHE A 401 11.60 20.09 -15.86
N ARG A 402 11.05 20.30 -14.64
CA ARG A 402 9.98 21.28 -14.37
C ARG A 402 8.80 21.17 -15.36
N VAL A 403 8.39 19.94 -15.65
CA VAL A 403 7.41 19.61 -16.72
C VAL A 403 6.15 20.47 -16.66
N TYR A 404 5.55 20.61 -15.48
CA TYR A 404 4.35 21.43 -15.28
C TYR A 404 4.55 22.92 -15.58
N GLU A 405 5.75 23.46 -15.35
CA GLU A 405 6.07 24.86 -15.61
C GLU A 405 6.31 25.11 -17.11
N VAL A 406 7.02 24.19 -17.78
CA VAL A 406 7.38 24.34 -19.20
C VAL A 406 6.20 24.05 -20.13
N ALA A 407 5.25 23.23 -19.71
CA ALA A 407 4.12 22.77 -20.53
C ALA A 407 2.84 23.62 -20.39
N ASP A 408 2.96 24.91 -20.05
CA ASP A 408 1.82 25.84 -20.04
C ASP A 408 1.59 26.46 -21.43
N PHE A 409 0.63 25.95 -22.20
CA PHE A 409 0.40 26.44 -23.56
C PHE A 409 -0.46 27.71 -23.64
N GLY A 410 -0.67 28.40 -22.50
CA GLY A 410 -1.50 29.62 -22.39
C GLY A 410 -2.89 29.39 -21.83
N TRP A 411 -3.15 28.18 -21.34
CA TRP A 411 -4.42 27.73 -20.79
C TRP A 411 -4.21 27.05 -19.43
N GLY A 412 -3.09 27.35 -18.77
CA GLY A 412 -2.71 26.81 -17.48
C GLY A 412 -1.74 25.64 -17.60
N ARG A 413 -1.20 25.25 -16.45
CA ARG A 413 -0.33 24.07 -16.32
C ARG A 413 -1.16 22.79 -16.47
N PRO A 414 -0.59 21.70 -16.99
CA PRO A 414 -1.29 20.43 -17.01
C PRO A 414 -1.73 20.02 -15.59
N ALA A 415 -2.89 19.38 -15.50
CA ALA A 415 -3.35 18.73 -14.29
C ALA A 415 -2.44 17.54 -13.95
N ARG A 416 -1.96 16.83 -14.98
CA ARG A 416 -1.08 15.67 -14.84
C ARG A 416 -0.10 15.51 -16.00
N THR A 417 1.07 14.95 -15.72
CA THR A 417 1.98 14.41 -16.74
C THR A 417 2.36 12.96 -16.42
N GLU A 418 2.52 12.13 -17.44
CA GLU A 418 2.97 10.74 -17.29
C GLU A 418 3.98 10.32 -18.37
N ASN A 419 4.91 9.44 -17.97
CA ASN A 419 5.79 8.72 -18.87
C ASN A 419 5.10 7.43 -19.31
N VAL A 420 4.53 7.43 -20.51
CA VAL A 420 3.77 6.29 -21.03
C VAL A 420 4.71 5.14 -21.41
N ALA A 421 5.95 5.46 -21.78
CA ALA A 421 6.96 4.49 -22.20
C ALA A 421 7.51 3.62 -21.06
N MET A 422 7.05 3.79 -19.82
CA MET A 422 7.40 2.86 -18.75
C MET A 422 7.00 1.44 -19.14
N ASN A 423 7.90 0.48 -19.04
CA ASN A 423 7.74 -0.84 -19.65
C ASN A 423 8.47 -1.94 -18.87
N ARG A 424 8.77 -1.71 -17.59
CA ARG A 424 9.52 -2.66 -16.79
C ARG A 424 9.03 -2.71 -15.35
N ASP A 425 9.22 -3.88 -14.76
CA ASP A 425 9.10 -4.14 -13.35
C ASP A 425 10.19 -3.44 -12.52
N GLY A 426 9.80 -2.55 -11.59
CA GLY A 426 10.75 -1.76 -10.81
C GLY A 426 11.25 -0.50 -11.51
N GLN A 427 10.54 -0.04 -12.55
CA GLN A 427 10.81 1.27 -13.14
C GLN A 427 10.14 2.39 -12.35
N VAL A 428 10.88 3.48 -12.11
CA VAL A 428 10.42 4.66 -11.39
C VAL A 428 10.68 5.90 -12.24
N ALA A 429 9.67 6.74 -12.43
CA ALA A 429 9.76 8.01 -13.14
C ALA A 429 9.58 9.18 -12.15
N LEU A 430 10.50 10.15 -12.19
CA LEU A 430 10.47 11.32 -11.32
C LEU A 430 10.23 12.60 -12.12
N VAL A 431 9.28 13.42 -11.68
CA VAL A 431 9.14 14.81 -12.14
C VAL A 431 8.86 15.73 -10.95
N ARG A 432 9.13 17.03 -11.08
CA ARG A 432 8.73 18.01 -10.08
C ARG A 432 7.20 18.01 -10.01
N ALA A 433 6.64 18.01 -8.81
CA ALA A 433 5.19 18.05 -8.63
C ALA A 433 4.60 19.36 -9.17
N ARG A 434 3.28 19.36 -9.43
CA ARG A 434 2.55 20.51 -10.00
C ARG A 434 2.66 21.78 -9.15
N ASP A 435 2.75 21.62 -7.83
CA ASP A 435 2.93 22.70 -6.85
C ASP A 435 4.28 23.44 -7.00
N GLY A 436 5.23 22.86 -7.72
CA GLY A 436 6.56 23.42 -7.96
C GLY A 436 7.57 23.11 -6.85
N GLU A 437 7.19 22.46 -5.76
CA GLU A 437 8.06 22.25 -4.59
C GLU A 437 8.26 20.76 -4.25
N GLY A 438 7.24 19.93 -4.46
CA GLY A 438 7.28 18.49 -4.28
C GLY A 438 7.85 17.69 -5.45
N VAL A 439 7.73 16.37 -5.37
CA VAL A 439 8.13 15.41 -6.42
C VAL A 439 6.98 14.44 -6.70
N GLN A 440 6.60 14.32 -7.96
CA GLN A 440 5.75 13.23 -8.44
C GLN A 440 6.62 12.02 -8.78
N VAL A 441 6.22 10.86 -8.29
CA VAL A 441 6.91 9.58 -8.40
C VAL A 441 5.97 8.56 -9.02
N SER A 442 6.09 8.29 -10.33
CA SER A 442 5.35 7.20 -10.98
C SER A 442 6.15 5.91 -10.88
N VAL A 443 5.50 4.81 -10.50
CA VAL A 443 6.13 3.50 -10.25
C VAL A 443 5.42 2.44 -11.08
N SER A 444 6.18 1.54 -11.68
CA SER A 444 5.68 0.40 -12.47
C SER A 444 6.15 -0.91 -11.84
N MET A 445 5.22 -1.84 -11.62
CA MET A 445 5.50 -3.17 -11.09
C MET A 445 4.71 -4.25 -11.82
N LEU A 446 5.32 -5.43 -11.98
CA LEU A 446 4.69 -6.56 -12.65
C LEU A 446 3.58 -7.21 -11.83
N GLN A 447 3.74 -7.26 -10.50
CA GLN A 447 2.76 -7.88 -9.60
C GLN A 447 2.04 -6.83 -8.78
N ARG A 448 0.70 -6.94 -8.73
CA ARG A 448 -0.16 -6.09 -7.89
C ARG A 448 0.24 -6.15 -6.41
N ALA A 449 0.54 -7.34 -5.89
CA ALA A 449 0.97 -7.52 -4.50
C ALA A 449 2.24 -6.71 -4.17
N HIS A 450 3.20 -6.61 -5.10
CA HIS A 450 4.38 -5.77 -4.91
C HIS A 450 4.03 -4.28 -4.94
N MET A 451 3.10 -3.84 -5.80
CA MET A 451 2.65 -2.45 -5.81
C MET A 451 1.90 -2.09 -4.53
N ASP A 452 1.08 -3.00 -4.01
CA ASP A 452 0.38 -2.81 -2.74
C ASP A 452 1.40 -2.73 -1.60
N ALA A 453 2.37 -3.65 -1.52
CA ALA A 453 3.47 -3.59 -0.55
C ALA A 453 4.32 -2.31 -0.67
N PHE A 454 4.53 -1.79 -1.89
CA PHE A 454 5.24 -0.53 -2.11
C PHE A 454 4.46 0.67 -1.58
N SER A 455 3.13 0.57 -1.58
CA SER A 455 2.21 1.58 -1.06
C SER A 455 1.98 1.46 0.45
N GLU A 456 2.49 0.41 1.10
CA GLU A 456 2.29 0.16 2.52
C GLU A 456 3.21 1.00 3.41
N ASP A 457 2.62 1.66 4.40
CA ASP A 457 3.36 2.32 5.47
C ASP A 457 3.49 1.38 6.67
N TYR A 458 4.69 1.34 7.24
CA TYR A 458 4.94 0.67 8.51
C TYR A 458 5.20 1.70 9.60
N VAL A 459 4.53 1.58 10.73
CA VAL A 459 4.75 2.41 11.91
C VAL A 459 5.65 1.66 12.88
N ALA A 460 6.93 2.04 12.92
CA ALA A 460 7.92 1.42 13.80
C ALA A 460 7.76 1.86 15.26
N ALA A 461 8.14 0.98 16.19
CA ALA A 461 8.34 1.36 17.59
C ALA A 461 9.63 2.18 17.74
N PRO A 462 9.69 3.15 18.67
CA PRO A 462 10.93 3.88 18.93
C PRO A 462 12.01 2.95 19.51
N ALA A 463 13.23 3.02 18.97
CA ALA A 463 14.38 2.17 19.35
C ALA A 463 14.59 1.96 20.87
N PRO A 464 14.50 2.98 21.77
CA PRO A 464 14.72 2.77 23.20
C PRO A 464 13.63 1.94 23.90
N ALA A 465 12.48 1.69 23.25
CA ALA A 465 11.39 0.92 23.81
C ALA A 465 11.44 -0.58 23.46
N VAL A 466 12.38 -0.99 22.60
CA VAL A 466 12.50 -2.37 22.10
C VAL A 466 13.12 -3.28 23.17
N PRO A 467 12.45 -4.39 23.58
CA PRO A 467 13.04 -5.38 24.46
C PRO A 467 14.33 -5.96 23.87
N ALA A 468 15.42 -5.99 24.66
CA ALA A 468 16.70 -6.53 24.22
C ALA A 468 16.69 -8.06 24.03
N GLU A 469 15.83 -8.76 24.78
CA GLU A 469 15.69 -10.22 24.71
C GLU A 469 14.31 -10.64 24.17
N PRO A 470 14.23 -11.76 23.44
CA PRO A 470 12.95 -12.31 22.98
C PRO A 470 12.01 -12.61 24.16
N ILE A 471 10.74 -12.20 24.05
CA ILE A 471 9.71 -12.46 25.07
C ILE A 471 9.04 -13.80 24.74
N LYS A 472 9.41 -14.87 25.47
CA LYS A 472 8.83 -16.21 25.28
C LYS A 472 7.36 -16.25 25.68
N LEU A 473 6.53 -16.91 24.87
CA LEU A 473 5.13 -17.13 25.21
C LEU A 473 5.00 -18.10 26.39
N ASN A 474 4.02 -17.86 27.27
CA ASN A 474 3.64 -18.85 28.28
C ASN A 474 2.64 -19.88 27.72
N ALA A 475 2.29 -20.90 28.51
CA ALA A 475 1.40 -21.96 28.04
C ALA A 475 -0.04 -21.52 27.76
N MET A 476 -0.56 -20.49 28.46
CA MET A 476 -1.88 -19.93 28.13
C MET A 476 -1.88 -19.23 26.78
N GLU A 477 -0.74 -18.63 26.39
CA GLU A 477 -0.53 -17.92 25.13
C GLU A 477 -0.23 -18.86 23.96
N ALA A 478 0.58 -19.91 24.19
CA ALA A 478 1.09 -20.82 23.16
C ALA A 478 -0.02 -21.50 22.33
N GLN A 479 -1.15 -21.85 22.96
CA GLN A 479 -2.30 -22.44 22.25
C GLN A 479 -2.92 -21.49 21.22
N TRP A 480 -2.79 -20.18 21.39
CA TRP A 480 -3.36 -19.19 20.48
C TRP A 480 -2.49 -18.92 19.26
N VAL A 481 -1.30 -19.53 19.16
CA VAL A 481 -0.53 -19.58 17.91
C VAL A 481 -1.31 -20.34 16.84
N ALA A 482 -2.08 -21.36 17.24
CA ALA A 482 -2.92 -22.17 16.37
C ALA A 482 -4.26 -21.50 15.97
N ILE A 483 -4.70 -20.46 16.68
CA ILE A 483 -5.91 -19.68 16.38
C ILE A 483 -5.54 -18.20 16.43
N PRO A 484 -4.77 -17.72 15.44
CA PRO A 484 -3.92 -16.56 15.64
C PRO A 484 -4.67 -15.23 15.49
N GLN A 485 -5.92 -15.19 15.05
CA GLN A 485 -6.50 -13.94 14.53
C GLN A 485 -7.59 -13.33 15.42
N LEU A 486 -7.36 -12.08 15.86
CA LEU A 486 -8.37 -11.17 16.38
C LEU A 486 -8.60 -10.03 15.39
N GLN A 487 -9.84 -9.81 14.95
CA GLN A 487 -10.19 -8.71 14.04
C GLN A 487 -11.38 -7.90 14.56
N HIS A 488 -11.16 -6.60 14.67
CA HIS A 488 -12.17 -5.64 15.10
C HIS A 488 -12.29 -4.48 14.13
N LEU A 489 -13.52 -4.03 13.93
CA LEU A 489 -13.87 -2.93 13.05
C LEU A 489 -14.56 -1.84 13.87
N LEU A 490 -14.08 -0.60 13.74
CA LEU A 490 -14.70 0.60 14.30
C LEU A 490 -15.20 1.47 13.15
N LEU A 491 -16.50 1.75 13.13
CA LEU A 491 -17.15 2.59 12.12
C LEU A 491 -17.46 3.94 12.72
N PHE A 492 -17.04 5.01 12.06
CA PHE A 492 -17.23 6.37 12.52
C PHE A 492 -18.00 7.20 11.48
N GLU A 493 -18.95 7.95 11.98
CA GLU A 493 -19.77 8.89 11.23
C GLU A 493 -19.64 10.25 11.90
N GLY A 494 -19.51 11.33 11.12
CA GLY A 494 -19.45 12.69 11.68
C GLY A 494 -20.73 13.04 12.44
N ASP A 495 -20.68 13.07 13.78
CA ASP A 495 -21.80 13.46 14.64
C ASP A 495 -22.05 14.98 14.52
N LYS A 496 -22.80 15.42 13.49
CA LYS A 496 -23.20 16.83 13.19
C LYS A 496 -22.06 17.83 12.93
N LYS A 497 -20.81 17.48 13.22
CA LYS A 497 -19.59 18.14 12.76
C LYS A 497 -18.99 17.29 11.65
N GLN A 498 -18.51 17.92 10.60
CA GLN A 498 -17.74 17.24 9.56
C GLN A 498 -16.50 16.62 10.21
N LEU A 499 -16.21 15.36 9.89
CA LEU A 499 -14.95 14.74 10.30
C LEU A 499 -13.77 15.58 9.80
N PRO A 500 -12.62 15.57 10.49
CA PRO A 500 -11.41 16.19 9.96
C PRO A 500 -11.09 15.64 8.56
N PRO A 501 -10.36 16.40 7.71
CA PRO A 501 -9.88 15.88 6.44
C PRO A 501 -9.17 14.53 6.63
N PHE A 502 -9.45 13.57 5.75
CA PHE A 502 -8.97 12.20 5.93
C PHE A 502 -7.45 12.12 6.08
N ASP A 503 -6.68 12.90 5.31
CA ASP A 503 -5.22 12.95 5.43
C ASP A 503 -4.74 13.44 6.80
N ALA A 504 -5.44 14.40 7.40
CA ALA A 504 -5.14 14.87 8.75
C ALA A 504 -5.42 13.78 9.79
N MET A 505 -6.48 13.00 9.60
CA MET A 505 -6.78 11.83 10.44
C MET A 505 -5.70 10.76 10.28
N LEU A 506 -5.29 10.43 9.05
CA LEU A 506 -4.23 9.45 8.81
C LEU A 506 -2.92 9.89 9.48
N GLN A 507 -2.54 11.16 9.35
CA GLN A 507 -1.35 11.70 10.00
C GLN A 507 -1.43 11.61 11.53
N SER A 508 -2.59 11.94 12.10
CA SER A 508 -2.84 11.86 13.55
C SER A 508 -2.82 10.41 14.05
N LEU A 509 -3.49 9.49 13.37
CA LEU A 509 -3.50 8.06 13.67
C LEU A 509 -2.10 7.45 13.60
N ARG A 510 -1.32 7.74 12.56
CA ARG A 510 0.06 7.25 12.41
C ARG A 510 0.97 7.78 13.53
N SER A 511 0.92 9.10 13.79
CA SER A 511 1.77 9.72 14.81
C SER A 511 1.45 9.24 16.22
N SER A 512 0.16 9.10 16.54
CA SER A 512 -0.30 8.58 17.83
C SER A 512 -0.01 7.09 17.99
N LEU A 513 -0.11 6.30 16.91
CA LEU A 513 0.27 4.89 16.94
C LEU A 513 1.75 4.74 17.28
N ALA A 514 2.62 5.52 16.63
CA ALA A 514 4.05 5.55 16.94
C ALA A 514 4.31 5.92 18.41
N ALA A 515 3.59 6.91 18.94
CA ALA A 515 3.70 7.31 20.34
C ALA A 515 3.23 6.20 21.30
N THR A 516 2.14 5.51 20.98
CA THR A 516 1.61 4.39 21.80
C THR A 516 2.57 3.19 21.81
N LEU A 517 3.22 2.91 20.69
CA LEU A 517 4.25 1.86 20.58
C LEU A 517 5.47 2.12 21.46
N ALA A 518 5.69 3.32 21.98
CA ALA A 518 6.71 3.55 23.00
C ALA A 518 6.46 2.77 24.30
N SER A 519 5.19 2.46 24.62
CA SER A 519 4.80 1.63 25.76
C SER A 519 4.31 0.24 25.37
N HIS A 520 4.03 0.01 24.07
CA HIS A 520 3.50 -1.23 23.52
C HIS A 520 4.43 -1.83 22.45
N ALA A 521 5.74 -1.61 22.57
CA ALA A 521 6.73 -2.00 21.56
C ALA A 521 6.61 -3.46 21.09
N PRO A 522 6.28 -4.45 21.95
CA PRO A 522 6.07 -5.82 21.50
C PRO A 522 5.02 -6.01 20.40
N LEU A 523 4.05 -5.11 20.24
CA LEU A 523 3.05 -5.17 19.17
C LEU A 523 3.61 -4.82 17.79
N ALA A 524 4.76 -4.13 17.72
CA ALA A 524 5.45 -3.85 16.46
C ALA A 524 6.35 -5.02 16.00
N GLY A 525 6.60 -5.99 16.88
CA GLY A 525 7.48 -7.13 16.60
C GLY A 525 6.81 -8.25 15.79
N LYS A 526 7.50 -9.38 15.72
CA LYS A 526 7.02 -10.62 15.10
C LYS A 526 7.11 -11.79 16.09
N LEU A 527 6.27 -12.80 15.91
CA LEU A 527 6.39 -14.09 16.63
C LEU A 527 7.35 -14.99 15.87
N HIS A 528 8.39 -15.49 16.54
CA HIS A 528 9.40 -16.38 15.96
C HIS A 528 9.36 -17.75 16.64
N HIS A 529 9.59 -18.80 15.84
CA HIS A 529 9.97 -20.11 16.35
C HIS A 529 11.47 -20.14 16.65
N LEU A 530 11.83 -20.47 17.88
CA LEU A 530 13.21 -20.61 18.34
C LEU A 530 13.63 -22.07 18.21
N ALA A 531 14.19 -22.46 17.06
CA ALA A 531 14.49 -23.86 16.75
C ALA A 531 15.38 -24.55 17.81
N ASP A 532 16.33 -23.83 18.40
CA ASP A 532 17.25 -24.38 19.40
C ASP A 532 16.56 -24.81 20.71
N THR A 533 15.44 -24.16 21.06
CA THR A 533 14.71 -24.44 22.31
C THR A 533 13.34 -25.06 22.07
N GLY A 534 12.78 -24.92 20.87
CA GLY A 534 11.39 -25.25 20.54
C GLY A 534 10.37 -24.25 21.12
N ASP A 535 10.81 -23.12 21.66
CA ASP A 535 9.94 -22.06 22.15
C ASP A 535 9.39 -21.21 20.98
N VAL A 536 8.27 -20.54 21.20
CA VAL A 536 7.82 -19.44 20.34
C VAL A 536 7.90 -18.15 21.16
N ALA A 537 8.48 -17.10 20.59
CA ALA A 537 8.77 -15.85 21.29
C ALA A 537 8.51 -14.62 20.42
N ILE A 538 8.08 -13.53 21.06
CA ILE A 538 8.03 -12.21 20.43
C ILE A 538 9.46 -11.72 20.29
N ARG A 539 9.89 -11.45 19.07
CA ARG A 539 11.12 -10.70 18.81
C ARG A 539 10.75 -9.32 18.33
N CYS A 540 11.47 -8.36 18.90
CA CYS A 540 11.41 -6.96 18.54
C CYS A 540 12.80 -6.59 18.04
N SER A 541 12.89 -6.05 16.84
CA SER A 541 14.14 -5.60 16.25
C SER A 541 14.16 -4.07 16.26
N ALA A 542 15.20 -3.51 16.86
CA ALA A 542 15.52 -2.10 16.67
C ALA A 542 16.03 -1.81 15.24
N ASP A 543 16.27 -2.85 14.44
CA ASP A 543 16.79 -2.79 13.08
C ASP A 543 15.68 -2.84 12.00
N GLY A 544 14.47 -2.36 12.30
CA GLY A 544 13.54 -1.72 11.33
C GLY A 544 12.88 -2.57 10.26
N ASP A 545 13.04 -3.89 10.32
CA ASP A 545 12.27 -4.87 9.55
C ASP A 545 10.93 -5.23 10.24
N GLU A 546 10.58 -4.47 11.28
CA GLU A 546 9.50 -4.70 12.22
C GLU A 546 8.78 -3.38 12.52
N GLY A 547 7.45 -3.40 12.44
CA GLY A 547 6.57 -2.25 12.57
C GLY A 547 5.12 -2.68 12.39
N VAL A 548 4.21 -1.86 12.89
CA VAL A 548 2.77 -2.10 12.69
C VAL A 548 2.41 -1.70 11.26
N LYS A 549 1.95 -2.66 10.46
CA LYS A 549 1.43 -2.41 9.11
C LYS A 549 0.26 -1.44 9.21
N PHE A 550 0.32 -0.33 8.48
CA PHE A 550 -0.71 0.71 8.47
C PHE A 550 -1.20 0.94 7.04
N VAL A 551 -2.45 0.56 6.77
CA VAL A 551 -3.08 0.66 5.45
C VAL A 551 -4.01 1.87 5.42
N ALA A 552 -3.84 2.73 4.42
CA ALA A 552 -4.82 3.75 4.07
C ALA A 552 -5.59 3.29 2.82
N ALA A 553 -6.92 3.30 2.88
CA ALA A 553 -7.78 2.79 1.82
C ALA A 553 -9.00 3.69 1.61
N GLU A 554 -9.73 3.44 0.53
CA GLU A 554 -11.00 4.11 0.21
C GLU A 554 -12.04 3.11 -0.26
N SER A 555 -13.32 3.39 0.00
CA SER A 555 -14.44 2.58 -0.44
C SER A 555 -15.71 3.40 -0.62
N ASP A 556 -16.48 3.07 -1.64
CA ASP A 556 -17.79 3.67 -1.91
C ASP A 556 -18.92 3.17 -0.97
N ALA A 557 -18.60 2.32 0.02
CA ALA A 557 -19.59 1.82 0.97
C ALA A 557 -20.10 2.94 1.90
N ASP A 558 -21.40 2.94 2.16
CA ASP A 558 -22.04 3.90 3.07
C ASP A 558 -21.92 3.46 4.53
N VAL A 559 -21.28 4.28 5.36
CA VAL A 559 -21.10 4.03 6.80
C VAL A 559 -22.44 3.83 7.52
N ARG A 560 -23.51 4.50 7.09
CA ARG A 560 -24.83 4.37 7.73
C ARG A 560 -25.46 3.03 7.45
N GLY A 561 -25.26 2.49 6.25
CA GLY A 561 -25.67 1.13 5.90
C GLY A 561 -24.93 0.09 6.73
N LEU A 562 -23.60 0.23 6.81
CA LEU A 562 -22.73 -0.68 7.56
C LEU A 562 -22.95 -0.63 9.09
N ALA A 563 -23.50 0.47 9.60
CA ALA A 563 -23.72 0.65 11.03
C ALA A 563 -25.09 0.14 11.55
N ARG A 564 -25.94 -0.46 10.71
CA ARG A 564 -27.28 -0.94 11.09
C ARG A 564 -27.22 -2.20 11.97
N ASP A 565 -28.28 -2.44 12.73
CA ASP A 565 -28.46 -3.65 13.56
C ASP A 565 -29.02 -4.86 12.76
N GLU A 566 -29.38 -4.64 11.49
CA GLU A 566 -29.98 -5.64 10.60
C GLU A 566 -28.95 -6.67 10.10
N ASP A 567 -29.18 -7.26 8.93
CA ASP A 567 -28.21 -8.19 8.34
C ASP A 567 -26.91 -7.46 8.00
N HIS A 568 -25.81 -7.92 8.58
CA HIS A 568 -24.49 -7.35 8.31
C HIS A 568 -23.92 -7.79 6.98
N ASP A 569 -23.26 -6.85 6.29
CA ASP A 569 -22.42 -7.15 5.13
C ASP A 569 -21.05 -7.67 5.59
N VAL A 570 -20.99 -8.98 5.89
CA VAL A 570 -19.80 -9.65 6.39
C VAL A 570 -18.63 -9.54 5.40
N GLN A 571 -18.92 -9.60 4.10
CA GLN A 571 -17.89 -9.48 3.07
C GLN A 571 -17.29 -8.08 3.05
N MET A 572 -18.11 -7.06 3.23
CA MET A 572 -17.61 -5.69 3.34
C MET A 572 -16.80 -5.49 4.62
N PHE A 573 -17.23 -6.04 5.77
CA PHE A 573 -16.45 -5.95 7.01
C PHE A 573 -15.04 -6.55 6.89
N GLU A 574 -14.88 -7.67 6.18
CA GLU A 574 -13.56 -8.27 5.91
C GLU A 574 -12.65 -7.36 5.09
N ARG A 575 -13.20 -6.60 4.14
CA ARG A 575 -12.42 -5.64 3.33
C ARG A 575 -12.01 -4.40 4.11
N LEU A 576 -12.62 -4.14 5.26
CA LEU A 576 -12.37 -2.98 6.11
C LEU A 576 -11.38 -3.25 7.25
N VAL A 577 -10.82 -4.46 7.32
CA VAL A 577 -9.77 -4.84 8.26
C VAL A 577 -8.53 -5.32 7.50
N PRO A 578 -7.32 -5.04 8.02
CA PRO A 578 -6.10 -5.43 7.33
C PRO A 578 -5.89 -6.95 7.43
N GLU A 579 -5.40 -7.57 6.36
CA GLU A 579 -4.95 -8.97 6.41
C GLU A 579 -3.54 -9.07 6.99
N LEU A 580 -3.30 -10.13 7.78
CA LEU A 580 -1.99 -10.53 8.27
C LEU A 580 -1.75 -11.98 7.85
N ASP A 581 -0.57 -12.27 7.30
CA ASP A 581 -0.13 -13.65 7.12
C ASP A 581 0.32 -14.21 8.47
N LEU A 582 -0.50 -15.10 9.04
CA LEU A 582 -0.29 -15.70 10.35
C LEU A 582 0.00 -17.20 10.26
N GLY A 583 0.08 -17.75 9.03
CA GLY A 583 0.23 -19.18 8.80
C GLY A 583 1.67 -19.68 8.93
N LEU A 584 2.65 -18.78 8.86
CA LEU A 584 4.07 -19.11 8.90
C LEU A 584 4.83 -18.15 9.83
N LEU A 585 5.69 -18.69 10.69
CA LEU A 585 6.59 -17.88 11.50
C LEU A 585 7.89 -17.54 10.73
N PRO A 586 8.38 -16.29 10.78
CA PRO A 586 7.92 -15.23 11.69
C PRO A 586 6.65 -14.50 11.23
N ALA A 587 5.68 -14.36 12.15
CA ALA A 587 4.38 -13.73 11.87
C ALA A 587 4.25 -12.34 12.54
N PRO A 588 3.71 -11.32 11.85
CA PRO A 588 3.44 -10.00 12.42
C PRO A 588 2.35 -10.04 13.50
N LEU A 589 2.39 -9.08 14.43
CA LEU A 589 1.53 -9.09 15.62
C LEU A 589 0.37 -8.10 15.59
N LEU A 590 0.48 -7.02 14.83
CA LEU A 590 -0.55 -6.00 14.73
C LEU A 590 -0.53 -5.36 13.33
N ALA A 591 -1.72 -5.12 12.80
CA ALA A 591 -1.94 -4.26 11.64
C ALA A 591 -3.19 -3.40 11.84
N VAL A 592 -3.17 -2.24 11.21
CA VAL A 592 -4.24 -1.24 11.24
C VAL A 592 -4.60 -0.84 9.81
N GLN A 593 -5.89 -0.65 9.55
CA GLN A 593 -6.39 -0.09 8.30
C GLN A 593 -7.34 1.06 8.58
N ALA A 594 -7.07 2.23 8.03
CA ALA A 594 -8.01 3.35 7.98
C ALA A 594 -8.60 3.45 6.58
N THR A 595 -9.92 3.34 6.46
CA THR A 595 -10.63 3.37 5.17
C THR A 595 -11.59 4.56 5.12
N ARG A 596 -11.45 5.43 4.12
CA ARG A 596 -12.43 6.48 3.82
C ARG A 596 -13.67 5.85 3.20
N LEU A 597 -14.85 6.19 3.72
CA LEU A 597 -16.14 5.67 3.27
C LEU A 597 -16.95 6.75 2.56
N ALA A 598 -17.91 6.33 1.72
CA ALA A 598 -18.88 7.24 1.13
C ALA A 598 -19.66 8.00 2.20
N GLY A 599 -20.07 9.23 1.88
CA GLY A 599 -20.78 10.11 2.82
C GLY A 599 -19.89 10.71 3.91
N GLY A 600 -18.56 10.60 3.78
CA GLY A 600 -17.61 11.19 4.72
C GLY A 600 -17.44 10.40 6.02
N GLY A 601 -17.76 9.10 6.01
CA GLY A 601 -17.49 8.18 7.12
C GLY A 601 -16.06 7.64 7.08
N VAL A 602 -15.62 7.04 8.18
CA VAL A 602 -14.31 6.36 8.28
C VAL A 602 -14.47 5.02 8.97
N ALA A 603 -13.87 3.98 8.41
CA ALA A 603 -13.68 2.69 9.05
C ALA A 603 -12.24 2.55 9.56
N LEU A 604 -12.09 2.11 10.81
CA LEU A 604 -10.80 1.77 11.40
C LEU A 604 -10.80 0.28 11.76
N GLY A 605 -10.09 -0.51 10.95
CA GLY A 605 -9.90 -1.94 11.13
C GLY A 605 -8.61 -2.25 11.88
N ILE A 606 -8.68 -3.21 12.79
CA ILE A 606 -7.55 -3.65 13.61
C ILE A 606 -7.47 -5.17 13.54
N THR A 607 -6.29 -5.69 13.17
CA THR A 607 -5.99 -7.13 13.19
C THR A 607 -4.81 -7.36 14.12
N ALA A 608 -4.96 -8.23 15.11
CA ALA A 608 -3.93 -8.55 16.09
C ALA A 608 -3.75 -10.05 16.26
N HIS A 609 -2.52 -10.47 16.57
CA HIS A 609 -2.21 -11.86 16.83
C HIS A 609 -2.69 -12.28 18.24
N HIS A 610 -3.57 -13.27 18.33
CA HIS A 610 -4.27 -13.66 19.56
C HIS A 610 -3.33 -14.22 20.64
N ALA A 611 -2.22 -14.86 20.26
CA ALA A 611 -1.16 -15.27 21.19
C ALA A 611 -0.51 -14.13 21.99
N VAL A 612 -0.63 -12.87 21.55
CA VAL A 612 -0.05 -11.72 22.26
C VAL A 612 -1.09 -10.71 22.75
N VAL A 613 -2.34 -10.83 22.30
CA VAL A 613 -3.46 -9.94 22.66
C VAL A 613 -4.70 -10.78 22.99
N ASP A 614 -5.34 -10.54 24.14
CA ASP A 614 -6.74 -10.91 24.38
C ASP A 614 -7.66 -9.68 24.31
N GLY A 615 -8.99 -9.89 24.44
CA GLY A 615 -9.95 -8.79 24.34
C GLY A 615 -9.70 -7.65 25.34
N GLY A 616 -9.26 -7.95 26.56
CA GLY A 616 -8.90 -6.93 27.56
C GLY A 616 -7.67 -6.13 27.14
N SER A 617 -6.63 -6.82 26.69
CA SER A 617 -5.39 -6.20 26.19
C SER A 617 -5.65 -5.34 24.95
N LEU A 618 -6.52 -5.80 24.03
CA LEU A 618 -6.89 -5.05 22.83
C LEU A 618 -7.51 -3.70 23.17
N TRP A 619 -8.56 -3.69 24.00
CA TRP A 619 -9.25 -2.43 24.32
C TRP A 619 -8.39 -1.50 25.17
N ARG A 620 -7.47 -2.02 25.98
CA ARG A 620 -6.46 -1.22 26.69
C ARG A 620 -5.48 -0.56 25.72
N PHE A 621 -5.02 -1.29 24.69
CA PHE A 621 -4.19 -0.73 23.62
C PHE A 621 -4.95 0.38 22.85
N VAL A 622 -6.20 0.12 22.45
CA VAL A 622 -7.03 1.11 21.74
C VAL A 622 -7.26 2.36 22.61
N GLU A 623 -7.48 2.20 23.91
CA GLU A 623 -7.61 3.33 24.85
C GLU A 623 -6.33 4.17 24.92
N ALA A 624 -5.18 3.53 25.04
CA ALA A 624 -3.88 4.20 25.04
C ALA A 624 -3.59 4.91 23.70
N TRP A 625 -3.99 4.30 22.59
CA TRP A 625 -3.83 4.87 21.26
C TRP A 625 -4.75 6.07 21.03
N ALA A 626 -6.01 5.95 21.39
CA ALA A 626 -6.96 7.06 21.34
C ALA A 626 -6.52 8.23 22.24
N ALA A 627 -6.01 7.95 23.45
CA ALA A 627 -5.45 8.98 24.34
C ALA A 627 -4.26 9.72 23.69
N ALA A 628 -3.29 8.97 23.12
CA ALA A 628 -2.16 9.56 22.41
C ALA A 628 -2.61 10.42 21.22
N CYS A 629 -3.65 9.99 20.50
CA CYS A 629 -4.24 10.72 19.37
C CYS A 629 -4.82 12.09 19.78
N ARG A 630 -5.43 12.14 20.97
CA ARG A 630 -5.96 13.38 21.55
C ARG A 630 -4.88 14.25 22.20
N GLY A 631 -3.66 13.74 22.38
CA GLY A 631 -2.61 14.38 23.16
C GLY A 631 -2.82 14.26 24.68
N ASP A 632 -3.63 13.29 25.12
CA ASP A 632 -3.87 13.00 26.53
C ASP A 632 -2.78 12.09 27.11
N THR A 633 -2.67 12.07 28.44
CA THR A 633 -1.82 11.11 29.15
C THR A 633 -2.33 9.68 28.94
N PRO A 634 -1.44 8.69 28.66
CA PRO A 634 -1.84 7.29 28.53
C PRO A 634 -2.51 6.74 29.82
N PRO A 635 -3.42 5.75 29.69
CA PRO A 635 -4.03 5.10 30.84
C PRO A 635 -2.99 4.45 31.76
N ALA A 636 -3.14 4.68 33.07
CA ALA A 636 -2.31 4.04 34.09
C ALA A 636 -2.99 2.78 34.67
N PRO A 637 -2.22 1.77 35.13
CA PRO A 637 -0.77 1.61 35.00
C PRO A 637 -0.30 1.32 33.55
N PRO A 638 0.99 1.48 33.20
CA PRO A 638 1.49 1.06 31.88
C PRO A 638 1.36 -0.47 31.70
N PRO A 639 1.29 -0.96 30.44
CA PRO A 639 1.24 -2.40 30.18
C PRO A 639 2.53 -3.09 30.63
N VAL A 640 2.42 -4.33 31.11
CA VAL A 640 3.55 -5.18 31.50
C VAL A 640 3.58 -6.41 30.60
N PHE A 641 4.72 -6.61 29.93
CA PHE A 641 4.94 -7.73 29.03
C PHE A 641 5.70 -8.91 29.67
N ASP A 642 6.03 -8.82 30.96
CA ASP A 642 6.69 -9.89 31.70
C ASP A 642 5.81 -11.14 31.82
N ARG A 643 6.15 -12.17 31.04
CA ARG A 643 5.43 -13.45 30.97
C ARG A 643 5.65 -14.34 32.21
N SER A 644 6.64 -14.05 33.04
CA SER A 644 6.91 -14.79 34.29
C SER A 644 5.82 -14.60 35.35
N ARG A 645 4.94 -13.61 35.16
CA ARG A 645 3.76 -13.34 36.01
C ARG A 645 2.67 -14.41 35.89
N VAL A 646 2.62 -15.15 34.78
CA VAL A 646 1.71 -16.28 34.61
C VAL A 646 2.45 -17.56 34.92
N LYS A 647 2.27 -18.07 36.15
CA LYS A 647 2.95 -19.27 36.64
C LYS A 647 2.04 -20.49 36.54
N LEU A 648 2.29 -21.34 35.55
CA LEU A 648 1.62 -22.63 35.41
C LEU A 648 2.53 -23.80 35.79
N PRO A 649 1.99 -24.89 36.36
CA PRO A 649 2.75 -26.10 36.62
C PRO A 649 3.43 -26.62 35.33
N GLY A 650 4.75 -26.82 35.37
CA GLY A 650 5.54 -27.23 34.20
C GLY A 650 6.19 -26.09 33.40
N GLY A 651 5.85 -24.83 33.69
CA GLY A 651 6.53 -23.64 33.14
C GLY A 651 6.68 -23.65 31.62
N ASP A 652 7.86 -23.27 31.12
CA ASP A 652 8.15 -23.21 29.68
C ASP A 652 7.98 -24.55 28.95
N GLU A 653 8.24 -25.68 29.63
CA GLU A 653 8.08 -27.01 29.02
C GLU A 653 6.61 -27.32 28.70
N LEU A 654 5.69 -26.80 29.51
CA LEU A 654 4.27 -26.90 29.22
C LEU A 654 3.91 -26.12 27.95
N ALA A 655 4.46 -24.92 27.76
CA ALA A 655 4.25 -24.14 26.54
C ALA A 655 4.78 -24.89 25.30
N ARG A 656 6.00 -25.45 25.37
CA ARG A 656 6.56 -26.29 24.30
C ARG A 656 5.75 -27.56 24.03
N SER A 657 5.20 -28.17 25.08
CA SER A 657 4.33 -29.33 24.95
C SER A 657 3.05 -29.00 24.17
N ILE A 658 2.42 -27.87 24.47
CA ILE A 658 1.24 -27.35 23.74
C ILE A 658 1.59 -27.09 22.27
N LEU A 659 2.72 -26.43 22.01
CA LEU A 659 3.18 -26.16 20.64
C LEU A 659 3.42 -27.46 19.87
N ARG A 660 4.17 -28.44 20.43
CA ARG A 660 4.39 -29.74 19.76
C ARG A 660 3.10 -30.53 19.53
N LYS A 661 2.13 -30.41 20.45
CA LYS A 661 0.85 -31.12 20.38
C LYS A 661 -0.06 -30.57 19.27
N TYR A 662 -0.16 -29.26 19.15
CA TYR A 662 -1.12 -28.63 18.21
C TYR A 662 -0.45 -28.12 16.93
N LEU A 663 0.82 -27.74 16.98
CA LEU A 663 1.61 -27.22 15.86
C LEU A 663 2.92 -28.03 15.70
N PRO A 664 2.85 -29.32 15.35
CA PRO A 664 4.03 -30.17 15.26
C PRO A 664 5.00 -29.78 14.13
N ASN A 665 4.55 -28.96 13.17
CA ASN A 665 5.27 -28.60 11.96
C ASN A 665 5.88 -27.19 11.97
N LEU A 666 6.01 -26.56 13.15
CA LEU A 666 6.62 -25.23 13.27
C LEU A 666 7.96 -25.15 12.50
N PRO A 667 8.22 -24.07 11.74
CA PRO A 667 7.57 -22.76 11.80
C PRO A 667 6.24 -22.63 11.05
N ASP A 668 5.75 -23.68 10.38
CA ASP A 668 4.38 -23.71 9.86
C ASP A 668 3.40 -23.72 11.06
N ALA A 669 2.67 -22.62 11.21
CA ALA A 669 1.71 -22.39 12.28
C ALA A 669 0.27 -22.73 11.84
N THR A 670 0.09 -23.34 10.66
CA THR A 670 -1.22 -23.78 10.20
C THR A 670 -1.70 -25.03 10.95
N MET A 671 -2.98 -25.03 11.31
CA MET A 671 -3.60 -26.16 12.01
C MET A 671 -4.12 -27.21 11.02
N PRO A 672 -3.62 -28.46 11.04
CA PRO A 672 -3.95 -29.50 10.03
C PRO A 672 -5.43 -29.89 9.95
N TRP A 673 -6.22 -29.65 11.00
CA TRP A 673 -7.61 -30.10 11.13
C TRP A 673 -8.62 -28.95 11.15
N SER A 674 -8.19 -27.71 10.91
CA SER A 674 -9.08 -26.55 10.93
C SER A 674 -9.93 -26.47 9.66
N GLN A 675 -11.05 -27.19 9.63
CA GLN A 675 -12.13 -26.84 8.72
C GLN A 675 -12.76 -25.55 9.23
N GLN A 676 -12.27 -24.39 8.77
CA GLN A 676 -13.03 -23.16 8.92
C GLN A 676 -14.24 -23.26 8.00
N GLU A 677 -15.45 -23.26 8.58
CA GLU A 677 -16.67 -23.01 7.81
C GLU A 677 -16.50 -21.68 7.08
N ASP A 678 -16.98 -21.59 5.84
CA ASP A 678 -16.96 -20.33 5.10
C ASP A 678 -17.87 -19.33 5.80
N HIS A 679 -17.27 -18.53 6.67
CA HIS A 679 -18.00 -17.67 7.60
C HIS A 679 -18.76 -16.54 6.90
N ARG A 680 -18.53 -16.34 5.60
CA ARG A 680 -19.31 -15.46 4.72
C ARG A 680 -20.72 -15.98 4.45
N GLN A 681 -20.99 -17.25 4.75
CA GLN A 681 -22.31 -17.87 4.62
C GLN A 681 -23.20 -17.58 5.84
N PHE A 682 -22.63 -17.15 6.97
CA PHE A 682 -23.42 -16.87 8.16
C PHE A 682 -24.22 -15.58 8.02
N THR A 683 -25.49 -15.64 8.41
CA THR A 683 -26.28 -14.43 8.65
C THR A 683 -25.88 -13.86 10.00
N ARG A 684 -25.43 -12.59 10.01
CA ARG A 684 -25.09 -11.89 11.25
C ARG A 684 -26.04 -10.73 11.50
N ARG A 685 -26.49 -10.60 12.74
CA ARG A 685 -27.34 -9.51 13.22
C ARG A 685 -26.89 -9.05 14.59
N THR A 686 -27.31 -7.86 14.98
CA THR A 686 -27.01 -7.35 16.31
C THR A 686 -28.25 -6.84 17.02
N PHE A 687 -28.25 -7.04 18.33
CA PHE A 687 -29.30 -6.59 19.23
C PHE A 687 -28.67 -5.69 20.28
N THR A 688 -29.23 -4.49 20.46
CA THR A 688 -28.79 -3.57 21.50
C THR A 688 -29.83 -3.57 22.61
N LEU A 689 -29.43 -4.01 23.80
CA LEU A 689 -30.26 -3.94 25.01
C LEU A 689 -29.88 -2.70 25.81
N ASP A 690 -30.83 -1.83 26.08
CA ASP A 690 -30.59 -0.67 26.92
C ASP A 690 -30.62 -1.04 28.42
N THR A 691 -30.41 -0.05 29.29
CA THR A 691 -30.46 -0.25 30.75
C THR A 691 -31.81 -0.79 31.23
N GLN A 692 -32.91 -0.36 30.61
CA GLN A 692 -34.26 -0.75 30.99
C GLN A 692 -34.52 -2.20 30.58
N ASP A 693 -34.17 -2.59 29.36
CA ASP A 693 -34.24 -3.96 28.85
C ASP A 693 -33.45 -4.91 29.76
N MET A 694 -32.21 -4.53 30.10
CA MET A 694 -31.36 -5.28 31.01
C MET A 694 -31.96 -5.41 32.41
N GLY A 695 -32.62 -4.36 32.91
CA GLY A 695 -33.35 -4.38 34.17
C GLY A 695 -34.53 -5.35 34.13
N ARG A 696 -35.37 -5.28 33.09
CA ARG A 696 -36.53 -6.16 32.89
C ARG A 696 -36.10 -7.62 32.77
N LEU A 697 -35.09 -7.91 31.95
CA LEU A 697 -34.56 -9.26 31.75
C LEU A 697 -34.07 -9.89 33.06
N LYS A 698 -33.26 -9.17 33.84
CA LYS A 698 -32.76 -9.67 35.13
C LYS A 698 -33.90 -9.96 36.12
N GLN A 699 -34.89 -9.08 36.20
CA GLN A 699 -36.05 -9.28 37.06
C GLN A 699 -36.89 -10.48 36.60
N ARG A 700 -37.09 -10.65 35.28
CA ARG A 700 -37.79 -11.80 34.70
C ARG A 700 -37.10 -13.12 35.05
N ILE A 701 -35.78 -13.19 34.91
CA ILE A 701 -34.98 -14.37 35.29
C ILE A 701 -35.19 -14.73 36.77
N VAL A 702 -35.15 -13.76 37.68
CA VAL A 702 -35.35 -13.99 39.12
C VAL A 702 -36.75 -14.52 39.41
N ARG A 703 -37.79 -13.86 38.87
CA ARG A 703 -39.19 -14.27 39.06
C ARG A 703 -39.46 -15.67 38.51
N LEU A 704 -38.88 -16.01 37.36
CA LEU A 704 -39.01 -17.35 36.77
C LEU A 704 -38.38 -18.43 37.67
N GLY A 705 -37.21 -18.15 38.26
CA GLY A 705 -36.59 -19.07 39.22
C GLY A 705 -37.44 -19.29 40.47
N GLU A 706 -38.02 -18.21 41.02
CA GLU A 706 -38.92 -18.28 42.18
C GLU A 706 -40.21 -19.06 41.85
N ALA A 707 -40.84 -18.75 40.72
CA ALA A 707 -42.11 -19.38 40.31
C ALA A 707 -41.98 -20.89 40.05
N HIS A 708 -40.81 -21.35 39.61
CA HIS A 708 -40.55 -22.77 39.30
C HIS A 708 -39.82 -23.52 40.42
N GLY A 709 -39.75 -22.94 41.64
CA GLY A 709 -39.17 -23.60 42.81
C GLY A 709 -37.65 -23.80 42.75
N ALA A 710 -36.95 -23.05 41.88
CA ALA A 710 -35.51 -23.09 41.70
C ALA A 710 -34.91 -21.67 41.74
N PRO A 711 -35.00 -20.95 42.88
CA PRO A 711 -34.50 -19.59 42.99
C PRO A 711 -32.99 -19.53 42.74
N LEU A 712 -32.55 -18.49 42.02
CA LEU A 712 -31.12 -18.28 41.78
C LEU A 712 -30.41 -17.95 43.09
N ARG A 713 -29.16 -18.41 43.24
CA ARG A 713 -28.32 -18.10 44.41
C ARG A 713 -28.08 -16.60 44.59
N ARG A 714 -28.03 -15.86 43.48
CA ARG A 714 -27.85 -14.40 43.43
C ARG A 714 -28.48 -13.84 42.16
N PRO A 715 -28.86 -12.56 42.13
CA PRO A 715 -29.32 -11.91 40.90
C PRO A 715 -28.29 -12.06 39.76
N PRO A 716 -28.73 -12.29 38.51
CA PRO A 716 -27.82 -12.49 37.39
C PRO A 716 -27.07 -11.20 37.02
N SER A 717 -25.78 -11.34 36.69
CA SER A 717 -24.97 -10.25 36.13
C SER A 717 -25.49 -9.87 34.73
N ARG A 718 -25.04 -8.73 34.16
CA ARG A 718 -25.37 -8.37 32.77
C ARG A 718 -24.97 -9.48 31.80
N PHE A 719 -23.76 -10.01 31.97
CA PHE A 719 -23.22 -11.12 31.19
C PHE A 719 -24.09 -12.38 31.29
N VAL A 720 -24.40 -12.85 32.50
CA VAL A 720 -25.23 -14.05 32.70
C VAL A 720 -26.63 -13.87 32.14
N ALA A 721 -27.25 -12.71 32.33
CA ALA A 721 -28.60 -12.46 31.84
C ALA A 721 -28.69 -12.50 30.31
N VAL A 722 -27.77 -11.83 29.61
CA VAL A 722 -27.72 -11.82 28.14
C VAL A 722 -27.41 -13.21 27.59
N LEU A 723 -26.48 -13.95 28.21
CA LEU A 723 -26.16 -15.30 27.75
C LEU A 723 -27.28 -16.30 28.03
N ALA A 724 -28.00 -16.19 29.14
CA ALA A 724 -29.18 -17.00 29.40
C ALA A 724 -30.27 -16.76 28.34
N LEU A 725 -30.46 -15.49 27.96
CA LEU A 725 -31.36 -15.09 26.88
C LEU A 725 -30.91 -15.69 25.54
N ALA A 726 -29.68 -15.41 25.11
CA ALA A 726 -29.15 -15.88 23.83
C ALA A 726 -29.16 -17.41 23.73
N TRP A 727 -28.81 -18.12 24.82
CA TRP A 727 -28.81 -19.58 24.85
C TRP A 727 -30.21 -20.16 24.68
N THR A 728 -31.19 -19.60 25.39
CA THR A 728 -32.59 -20.01 25.28
C THR A 728 -33.11 -19.76 23.87
N CYS A 729 -32.82 -18.59 23.29
CA CYS A 729 -33.25 -18.23 21.94
C CYS A 729 -32.65 -19.14 20.87
N PHE A 730 -31.36 -19.46 20.99
CA PHE A 730 -30.67 -20.36 20.06
C PHE A 730 -31.27 -21.76 20.05
N VAL A 731 -31.54 -22.34 21.23
CA VAL A 731 -32.11 -23.68 21.31
C VAL A 731 -33.52 -23.73 20.73
N ARG A 732 -34.36 -22.74 21.05
CA ARG A 732 -35.71 -22.64 20.52
C ARG A 732 -35.74 -22.40 19.01
N ALA A 733 -34.81 -21.60 18.49
CA ALA A 733 -34.70 -21.33 17.05
C ALA A 733 -34.26 -22.55 16.22
N LYS A 734 -33.50 -23.47 16.83
CA LYS A 734 -32.98 -24.67 16.16
C LYS A 734 -33.77 -25.95 16.41
N ALA A 735 -34.71 -25.93 17.35
CA ALA A 735 -35.62 -27.04 17.65
C ALA A 735 -34.89 -28.37 17.94
N PHE A 736 -33.83 -28.32 18.77
CA PHE A 736 -33.11 -29.52 19.22
C PHE A 736 -34.03 -30.54 19.92
N ALA A 737 -33.72 -31.83 19.80
CA ALA A 737 -34.52 -32.85 20.48
C ALA A 737 -34.33 -32.79 22.00
N GLY A 738 -35.39 -33.01 22.78
CA GLY A 738 -35.43 -32.66 24.20
C GLY A 738 -34.42 -33.39 25.11
N ASP A 739 -33.91 -34.54 24.70
CA ASP A 739 -32.89 -35.34 25.39
C ASP A 739 -31.44 -34.94 25.05
N GLU A 740 -31.25 -34.09 24.03
CA GLU A 740 -29.93 -33.65 23.59
C GLU A 740 -29.34 -32.61 24.55
N ASN A 741 -28.09 -32.78 24.94
CA ASN A 741 -27.37 -31.75 25.68
C ASN A 741 -26.90 -30.66 24.74
N VAL A 742 -27.27 -29.42 25.05
CA VAL A 742 -26.75 -28.21 24.39
C VAL A 742 -25.71 -27.60 25.32
N SER A 743 -24.61 -27.10 24.76
CA SER A 743 -23.52 -26.50 25.52
C SER A 743 -23.42 -25.00 25.24
N LEU A 744 -23.03 -24.21 26.25
CA LEU A 744 -22.58 -22.84 26.06
C LEU A 744 -21.20 -22.67 26.67
N PHE A 745 -20.27 -22.22 25.83
CA PHE A 745 -18.87 -22.01 26.15
C PHE A 745 -18.47 -20.53 26.07
N PHE A 746 -17.67 -20.07 27.03
CA PHE A 746 -17.11 -18.72 27.03
C PHE A 746 -15.75 -18.69 27.73
N PHE A 747 -14.93 -17.67 27.43
CA PHE A 747 -13.68 -17.42 28.14
C PHE A 747 -13.88 -16.46 29.31
N ALA A 748 -13.12 -16.67 30.37
CA ALA A 748 -13.02 -15.78 31.52
C ALA A 748 -11.58 -15.29 31.70
N ASP A 749 -11.45 -14.04 32.15
CA ASP A 749 -10.16 -13.45 32.50
C ASP A 749 -9.62 -14.09 33.79
N ALA A 750 -8.43 -14.68 33.70
CA ALA A 750 -7.78 -15.38 34.80
C ALA A 750 -6.80 -14.51 35.60
N ARG A 751 -6.47 -13.28 35.15
CA ARG A 751 -5.39 -12.45 35.72
C ARG A 751 -5.44 -12.32 37.25
N ASP A 752 -6.60 -11.97 37.78
CA ASP A 752 -6.81 -11.75 39.22
C ASP A 752 -7.09 -13.05 40.00
N ARG A 753 -7.07 -14.20 39.33
CA ARG A 753 -7.48 -15.50 39.86
C ARG A 753 -6.35 -16.52 39.91
N LEU A 754 -5.21 -16.21 39.29
CA LEU A 754 -3.99 -16.98 39.48
C LEU A 754 -3.42 -16.74 40.88
N ASP A 755 -2.64 -17.69 41.38
CA ASP A 755 -1.87 -17.55 42.63
C ASP A 755 -0.36 -17.71 42.33
N PRO A 756 0.43 -16.62 42.37
CA PRO A 756 0.01 -15.23 42.58
C PRO A 756 -0.75 -14.64 41.37
N PRO A 757 -1.54 -13.56 41.56
CA PRO A 757 -2.20 -12.86 40.44
C PRO A 757 -1.21 -12.30 39.42
N ALA A 758 -1.57 -12.34 38.14
CA ALA A 758 -0.75 -11.74 37.07
C ALA A 758 -0.79 -10.20 37.10
N GLY A 759 -1.88 -9.63 37.61
CA GLY A 759 -2.15 -8.20 37.68
C GLY A 759 -2.91 -7.66 36.47
N ALA A 760 -3.69 -6.60 36.67
CA ALA A 760 -4.50 -5.97 35.62
C ALA A 760 -3.67 -5.27 34.53
N GLU A 761 -2.39 -5.00 34.81
CA GLU A 761 -1.42 -4.46 33.88
C GLU A 761 -0.79 -5.49 32.93
N TYR A 762 -0.95 -6.79 33.21
CA TYR A 762 -0.42 -7.86 32.37
C TYR A 762 -1.03 -7.82 30.96
N PHE A 763 -0.15 -7.62 29.97
CA PHE A 763 -0.50 -7.52 28.56
C PHE A 763 -0.15 -8.81 27.82
N GLY A 764 -1.18 -9.56 27.41
CA GLY A 764 -1.05 -10.91 26.86
C GLY A 764 -2.35 -11.69 27.00
N ALA A 765 -2.42 -12.92 26.49
CA ALA A 765 -3.59 -13.76 26.71
C ALA A 765 -3.53 -14.44 28.09
N CYS A 766 -4.53 -14.20 28.94
CA CYS A 766 -4.66 -14.84 30.26
C CYS A 766 -6.09 -15.31 30.47
N LEU A 767 -6.47 -16.36 29.74
CA LEU A 767 -7.86 -16.81 29.62
C LEU A 767 -8.03 -18.24 30.14
N THR A 768 -9.17 -18.49 30.79
CA THR A 768 -9.64 -19.83 31.15
C THR A 768 -11.04 -20.08 30.59
N GLY A 769 -11.32 -21.32 30.19
CA GLY A 769 -12.58 -21.72 29.57
C GLY A 769 -13.66 -22.06 30.61
N CYS A 770 -14.89 -21.64 30.33
CA CYS A 770 -16.07 -21.98 31.11
C CYS A 770 -17.10 -22.69 30.23
N LEU A 771 -17.60 -23.85 30.68
CA LEU A 771 -18.61 -24.62 29.99
C LEU A 771 -19.86 -24.84 30.86
N ALA A 772 -21.03 -24.53 30.32
CA ALA A 772 -22.33 -24.87 30.86
C ALA A 772 -23.05 -25.86 29.91
N LYS A 773 -23.72 -26.87 30.47
CA LYS A 773 -24.49 -27.87 29.71
C LYS A 773 -25.87 -28.03 30.33
N LEU A 774 -26.89 -28.08 29.49
CA LEU A 774 -28.28 -28.38 29.86
C LEU A 774 -28.93 -29.23 28.77
N PRO A 775 -29.86 -30.14 29.10
CA PRO A 775 -30.66 -30.82 28.09
C PRO A 775 -31.63 -29.82 27.43
N ALA A 776 -31.87 -29.95 26.13
CA ALA A 776 -32.67 -29.00 25.35
C ALA A 776 -34.09 -28.85 25.92
N ARG A 777 -34.67 -29.89 26.53
CA ARG A 777 -35.98 -29.81 27.22
C ARG A 777 -36.03 -28.75 28.33
N GLU A 778 -34.92 -28.51 29.04
CA GLU A 778 -34.86 -27.48 30.09
C GLU A 778 -34.81 -26.07 29.49
N LEU A 779 -34.23 -25.93 28.29
CA LEU A 779 -34.16 -24.67 27.54
C LEU A 779 -35.44 -24.41 26.71
N HIS A 780 -36.29 -25.41 26.53
CA HIS A 780 -37.65 -25.27 26.00
C HIS A 780 -38.71 -24.96 27.07
N ALA A 781 -38.43 -25.27 28.34
CA ALA A 781 -39.39 -25.09 29.43
C ALA A 781 -39.72 -23.61 29.72
N GLU A 782 -40.82 -23.35 30.45
CA GLU A 782 -41.20 -22.01 30.89
C GLU A 782 -40.13 -21.37 31.80
N GLY A 783 -39.43 -22.17 32.61
CA GLY A 783 -38.32 -21.76 33.46
C GLY A 783 -36.95 -21.63 32.76
N ALA A 784 -36.88 -21.73 31.43
CA ALA A 784 -35.62 -21.86 30.67
C ALA A 784 -34.58 -20.76 30.99
N LEU A 785 -34.99 -19.49 31.04
CA LEU A 785 -34.09 -18.38 31.34
C LEU A 785 -33.44 -18.52 32.73
N ALA A 786 -34.18 -19.00 33.72
CA ALA A 786 -33.68 -19.22 35.08
C ALA A 786 -32.75 -20.44 35.14
N ALA A 787 -33.09 -21.54 34.47
CA ALA A 787 -32.25 -22.73 34.36
C ALA A 787 -30.90 -22.39 33.70
N ALA A 788 -30.93 -21.71 32.55
CA ALA A 788 -29.75 -21.24 31.84
C ALA A 788 -28.88 -20.33 32.71
N ALA A 789 -29.49 -19.33 33.36
CA ALA A 789 -28.76 -18.42 34.24
C ALA A 789 -28.12 -19.14 35.45
N SER A 790 -28.81 -20.12 36.04
CA SER A 790 -28.28 -20.95 37.13
C SER A 790 -27.08 -21.78 36.67
N ALA A 791 -27.18 -22.45 35.51
CA ALA A 791 -26.09 -23.24 34.93
C ALA A 791 -24.85 -22.38 34.63
N LEU A 792 -25.04 -21.19 34.06
CA LEU A 792 -23.98 -20.21 33.80
C LEU A 792 -23.33 -19.70 35.09
N GLN A 793 -24.13 -19.37 36.12
CA GLN A 793 -23.59 -18.99 37.44
C GLN A 793 -22.79 -20.14 38.07
N GLY A 794 -23.22 -21.39 37.86
CA GLY A 794 -22.50 -22.59 38.26
C GLY A 794 -21.14 -22.71 37.57
N ALA A 795 -21.08 -22.49 36.25
CA ALA A 795 -19.83 -22.50 35.48
C ALA A 795 -18.87 -21.40 35.93
N VAL A 796 -19.34 -20.16 36.07
CA VAL A 796 -18.54 -19.04 36.59
C VAL A 796 -18.01 -19.35 37.98
N ARG A 797 -18.83 -19.94 38.85
CA ARG A 797 -18.42 -20.29 40.22
C ARG A 797 -17.29 -21.32 40.23
N ARG A 798 -17.39 -22.40 39.42
CA ARG A 798 -16.33 -23.40 39.32
C ARG A 798 -15.00 -22.77 38.87
N MET A 799 -15.04 -21.89 37.88
CA MET A 799 -13.85 -21.14 37.44
C MET A 799 -13.30 -20.21 38.53
N VAL A 800 -14.16 -19.57 39.33
CA VAL A 800 -13.71 -18.75 40.48
C VAL A 800 -13.06 -19.61 41.57
N GLU A 801 -13.61 -20.80 41.82
CA GLU A 801 -13.11 -21.75 42.84
C GLU A 801 -11.77 -22.37 42.43
N ASP A 802 -11.63 -22.79 41.17
CA ASP A 802 -10.37 -23.28 40.59
C ASP A 802 -10.28 -22.96 39.09
N PRO A 803 -9.57 -21.88 38.69
CA PRO A 803 -9.50 -21.46 37.29
C PRO A 803 -8.67 -22.41 36.41
N LEU A 804 -7.79 -23.23 36.99
CA LEU A 804 -6.93 -24.14 36.23
C LEU A 804 -7.55 -25.54 36.07
N ASP A 805 -8.34 -25.99 37.06
CA ASP A 805 -9.01 -27.30 37.07
C ASP A 805 -10.50 -27.25 36.69
N SER A 806 -11.08 -26.05 36.51
CA SER A 806 -12.41 -25.93 35.90
C SER A 806 -12.45 -26.62 34.53
N TRP A 807 -13.59 -27.17 34.10
CA TRP A 807 -13.70 -27.79 32.78
C TRP A 807 -14.09 -26.76 31.70
N PRO A 808 -13.36 -26.62 30.58
CA PRO A 808 -12.12 -27.34 30.20
C PRO A 808 -10.82 -26.78 30.81
N GLY A 809 -10.90 -25.60 31.44
CA GLY A 809 -9.79 -24.98 32.16
C GLY A 809 -8.99 -24.07 31.25
N TRP A 810 -7.70 -23.90 31.54
CA TRP A 810 -6.83 -23.03 30.76
C TRP A 810 -6.42 -23.62 29.40
N GLU A 811 -6.46 -24.95 29.22
CA GLU A 811 -6.13 -25.63 27.95
C GLU A 811 -7.41 -25.80 27.12
N PHE A 812 -7.71 -24.80 26.27
CA PHE A 812 -8.92 -24.72 25.46
C PHE A 812 -9.16 -25.97 24.60
N PHE A 813 -8.10 -26.49 24.00
CA PHE A 813 -8.14 -27.64 23.11
C PHE A 813 -8.38 -28.99 23.81
N ARG A 814 -8.58 -29.02 25.14
CA ARG A 814 -9.13 -30.22 25.81
C ARG A 814 -10.58 -30.49 25.44
N LEU A 815 -11.29 -29.48 24.94
CA LEU A 815 -12.64 -29.66 24.41
C LEU A 815 -12.60 -30.57 23.18
N GLY A 816 -13.40 -31.64 23.20
CA GLY A 816 -13.49 -32.60 22.10
C GLY A 816 -14.35 -32.08 20.95
N ALA A 817 -14.34 -32.80 19.81
CA ALA A 817 -15.22 -32.48 18.68
C ALA A 817 -16.71 -32.43 19.08
N ASP A 818 -17.14 -33.32 19.98
CA ASP A 818 -18.52 -33.38 20.49
C ASP A 818 -18.92 -32.14 21.30
N ASP A 819 -17.98 -31.50 22.00
CA ASP A 819 -18.22 -30.26 22.77
C ASP A 819 -18.40 -29.03 21.87
N PHE A 820 -18.09 -29.16 20.58
CA PHE A 820 -18.14 -28.14 19.55
C PHE A 820 -19.05 -28.52 18.37
N SER A 821 -19.93 -29.50 18.58
CA SER A 821 -20.98 -29.86 17.63
C SER A 821 -21.92 -28.68 17.33
N ASP A 822 -22.83 -28.87 16.38
CA ASP A 822 -23.95 -27.97 16.04
C ASP A 822 -24.84 -27.60 17.25
N ARG A 823 -24.63 -28.25 18.40
CA ARG A 823 -25.31 -28.07 19.69
C ARG A 823 -24.52 -27.21 20.68
N ALA A 824 -23.56 -26.42 20.22
CA ALA A 824 -22.74 -25.56 21.07
C ALA A 824 -22.82 -24.08 20.67
N ILE A 825 -22.95 -23.21 21.67
CA ILE A 825 -22.79 -21.76 21.53
C ILE A 825 -21.40 -21.40 22.02
N ASN A 826 -20.65 -20.65 21.20
CA ASN A 826 -19.41 -20.00 21.63
C ASN A 826 -19.66 -18.51 21.85
N VAL A 827 -19.17 -17.98 22.96
CA VAL A 827 -19.26 -16.56 23.29
C VAL A 827 -17.88 -15.93 23.25
N SER A 828 -17.77 -14.83 22.51
CA SER A 828 -16.63 -13.91 22.55
C SER A 828 -17.04 -12.55 23.13
N GLY A 829 -16.07 -11.81 23.64
CA GLY A 829 -16.32 -10.46 24.17
C GLY A 829 -16.91 -10.42 25.58
N SER A 830 -17.21 -9.21 26.03
CA SER A 830 -17.76 -8.94 27.36
C SER A 830 -18.54 -7.63 27.37
N PRO A 831 -19.67 -7.53 28.11
CA PRO A 831 -20.36 -6.26 28.33
C PRO A 831 -19.52 -5.26 29.15
N SER A 832 -18.37 -5.67 29.71
CA SER A 832 -17.40 -4.75 30.34
C SER A 832 -16.48 -4.07 29.33
N PHE A 833 -16.42 -4.53 28.08
CA PHE A 833 -15.60 -3.90 27.06
C PHE A 833 -16.23 -2.59 26.61
N ARG A 834 -15.59 -1.49 26.99
CA ARG A 834 -16.04 -0.10 26.77
C ARG A 834 -15.59 0.43 25.40
N ALA A 835 -15.69 -0.40 24.36
CA ALA A 835 -15.15 -0.12 23.03
C ALA A 835 -15.54 1.27 22.50
N TYR A 836 -16.83 1.63 22.62
CA TYR A 836 -17.33 2.94 22.22
C TYR A 836 -16.75 4.10 23.02
N GLN A 837 -16.48 3.91 24.31
CA GLN A 837 -16.01 4.98 25.18
C GLN A 837 -14.49 5.16 25.11
N VAL A 838 -13.74 4.10 24.84
CA VAL A 838 -12.27 4.16 24.76
C VAL A 838 -11.78 4.54 23.36
N ALA A 839 -12.51 4.18 22.31
CA ALA A 839 -12.12 4.42 20.92
C ALA A 839 -12.50 5.82 20.39
N ASP A 840 -12.36 6.86 21.22
CA ASP A 840 -12.55 8.26 20.78
C ASP A 840 -11.20 8.87 20.42
N PHE A 841 -10.86 8.92 19.15
CA PHE A 841 -9.55 9.43 18.69
C PHE A 841 -9.48 10.96 18.61
N GLY A 842 -10.43 11.68 19.23
CA GLY A 842 -10.50 13.16 19.23
C GLY A 842 -11.54 13.72 18.26
N TRP A 843 -12.21 12.85 17.52
CA TRP A 843 -13.25 13.18 16.54
C TRP A 843 -14.58 12.50 16.86
N GLY A 844 -14.73 12.00 18.10
CA GLY A 844 -15.95 11.42 18.61
C GLY A 844 -15.88 9.89 18.70
N ARG A 845 -16.89 9.32 19.35
CA ARG A 845 -17.04 7.87 19.52
C ARG A 845 -17.48 7.22 18.22
N PRO A 846 -17.07 5.96 17.97
CA PRO A 846 -17.56 5.24 16.81
C PRO A 846 -19.09 5.16 16.83
N ARG A 847 -19.67 5.18 15.64
CA ARG A 847 -21.08 4.87 15.41
C ARG A 847 -21.36 3.40 15.71
N ARG A 848 -20.42 2.51 15.33
CA ARG A 848 -20.52 1.07 15.55
C ARG A 848 -19.15 0.43 15.78
N THR A 849 -19.13 -0.67 16.54
CA THR A 849 -18.00 -1.59 16.61
C THR A 849 -18.46 -3.02 16.33
N GLU A 850 -17.68 -3.81 15.60
CA GLU A 850 -17.97 -5.21 15.31
C GLU A 850 -16.73 -6.11 15.44
N ASN A 851 -16.97 -7.35 15.84
CA ASN A 851 -16.00 -8.43 15.69
C ASN A 851 -16.16 -9.02 14.28
N VAL A 852 -15.10 -8.95 13.47
CA VAL A 852 -15.17 -9.37 12.06
C VAL A 852 -15.09 -10.89 11.93
N ARG A 853 -14.44 -11.59 12.86
CA ARG A 853 -14.26 -13.05 12.82
C ARG A 853 -15.21 -13.76 13.76
N MET A 854 -16.47 -13.87 13.34
CA MET A 854 -17.42 -14.83 13.90
C MET A 854 -17.50 -16.06 12.99
N ASN A 855 -16.82 -17.13 13.38
CA ASN A 855 -16.48 -18.26 12.51
C ASN A 855 -17.32 -19.51 12.75
N ARG A 856 -18.40 -19.41 13.54
CA ARG A 856 -19.27 -20.55 13.82
C ARG A 856 -20.74 -20.19 13.85
N ASP A 857 -21.54 -21.16 13.48
CA ASP A 857 -22.97 -21.17 13.70
C ASP A 857 -23.30 -21.17 15.20
N GLY A 858 -24.11 -20.20 15.64
CA GLY A 858 -24.44 -19.99 17.05
C GLY A 858 -23.42 -19.17 17.84
N GLN A 859 -22.45 -18.53 17.19
CA GLN A 859 -21.51 -17.66 17.91
C GLN A 859 -22.20 -16.35 18.36
N VAL A 860 -21.89 -15.92 19.58
CA VAL A 860 -22.36 -14.65 20.17
C VAL A 860 -21.15 -13.78 20.54
N ALA A 861 -21.16 -12.52 20.13
CA ALA A 861 -20.15 -11.53 20.49
C ALA A 861 -20.77 -10.42 21.33
N LEU A 862 -20.15 -10.12 22.48
CA LEU A 862 -20.64 -9.12 23.43
C LEU A 862 -19.70 -7.91 23.54
N VAL A 863 -20.28 -6.72 23.57
CA VAL A 863 -19.58 -5.47 23.90
C VAL A 863 -20.52 -4.54 24.68
N GLY A 864 -19.96 -3.64 25.50
CA GLY A 864 -20.77 -2.60 26.14
C GLY A 864 -21.44 -1.73 25.07
N ALA A 865 -22.71 -1.38 25.26
CA ALA A 865 -23.42 -0.55 24.29
C ALA A 865 -22.85 0.87 24.24
N ARG A 866 -23.19 1.60 23.17
CA ARG A 866 -22.71 2.97 22.93
C ARG A 866 -23.11 3.96 24.03
N ASP A 867 -24.24 3.73 24.68
CA ASP A 867 -24.73 4.51 25.82
C ASP A 867 -23.87 4.36 27.09
N GLY A 868 -23.07 3.30 27.17
CA GLY A 868 -22.19 2.97 28.31
C GLY A 868 -22.82 2.05 29.36
N GLU A 869 -24.13 1.83 29.31
CA GLU A 869 -24.89 1.13 30.35
C GLU A 869 -25.52 -0.17 29.85
N GLY A 870 -25.94 -0.18 28.58
CA GLY A 870 -26.51 -1.33 27.89
C GLY A 870 -25.49 -2.35 27.40
N VAL A 871 -25.97 -3.31 26.60
CA VAL A 871 -25.15 -4.37 25.98
C VAL A 871 -25.50 -4.49 24.51
N GLN A 872 -24.48 -4.51 23.65
CA GLN A 872 -24.59 -4.90 22.26
C GLN A 872 -24.29 -6.40 22.12
N VAL A 873 -25.15 -7.12 21.42
CA VAL A 873 -25.13 -8.57 21.24
C VAL A 873 -25.14 -8.88 19.75
N SER A 874 -23.99 -9.18 19.17
CA SER A 874 -23.90 -9.64 17.77
C SER A 874 -24.01 -11.17 17.74
N VAL A 875 -24.83 -11.71 16.85
CA VAL A 875 -25.12 -13.15 16.75
C VAL A 875 -24.87 -13.60 15.32
N SER A 876 -24.24 -14.76 15.16
CA SER A 876 -23.94 -15.41 13.88
C SER A 876 -24.67 -16.75 13.79
N ILE A 877 -25.53 -16.93 12.79
CA ILE A 877 -26.27 -18.17 12.55
C ILE A 877 -26.18 -18.54 11.06
N LEU A 878 -25.98 -19.82 10.76
CA LEU A 878 -25.79 -20.30 9.39
C LEU A 878 -27.02 -20.11 8.52
N GLN A 879 -28.20 -20.52 8.99
CA GLN A 879 -29.41 -20.40 8.19
C GLN A 879 -30.18 -19.12 8.54
N ARG A 880 -30.51 -18.33 7.51
CA ARG A 880 -31.32 -17.12 7.64
C ARG A 880 -32.65 -17.36 8.37
N ALA A 881 -33.33 -18.45 8.05
CA ALA A 881 -34.60 -18.80 8.72
C ALA A 881 -34.43 -19.03 10.24
N GLN A 882 -33.31 -19.63 10.66
CA GLN A 882 -32.99 -19.79 12.08
C GLN A 882 -32.61 -18.46 12.73
N MET A 883 -31.96 -17.55 12.01
CA MET A 883 -31.72 -16.18 12.49
C MET A 883 -33.02 -15.40 12.68
N ASP A 884 -34.00 -15.57 11.78
CA ASP A 884 -35.32 -14.95 11.91
C ASP A 884 -36.09 -15.53 13.12
N ALA A 885 -36.04 -16.85 13.33
CA ALA A 885 -36.60 -17.50 14.50
C ALA A 885 -35.92 -17.05 15.80
N PHE A 886 -34.58 -16.96 15.80
CA PHE A 886 -33.81 -16.43 16.92
C PHE A 886 -34.22 -15.00 17.25
N LYS A 887 -34.34 -14.12 16.25
CA LYS A 887 -34.79 -12.74 16.43
C LYS A 887 -36.18 -12.67 17.04
N ALA A 888 -37.13 -13.47 16.53
CA ALA A 888 -38.50 -13.50 17.05
C ALA A 888 -38.51 -13.90 18.53
N GLU A 889 -37.79 -14.97 18.88
CA GLU A 889 -37.67 -15.45 20.26
C GLU A 889 -36.95 -14.43 21.16
N PHE A 890 -35.89 -13.80 20.67
CA PHE A 890 -35.12 -12.80 21.41
C PHE A 890 -35.97 -11.59 21.80
N LEU A 891 -36.82 -11.12 20.87
CA LEU A 891 -37.74 -10.02 21.12
C LEU A 891 -38.88 -10.42 22.07
N ASP A 892 -39.48 -11.60 21.89
CA ASP A 892 -40.53 -12.13 22.77
C ASP A 892 -40.06 -12.26 24.24
N GLN A 893 -38.84 -12.75 24.43
CA GLN A 893 -38.26 -12.88 25.77
C GLN A 893 -37.92 -11.52 26.43
N LEU A 894 -37.83 -10.42 25.68
CA LEU A 894 -37.60 -9.07 26.22
C LEU A 894 -38.87 -8.30 26.56
N GLY A 895 -40.02 -8.72 26.00
CA GLY A 895 -41.33 -8.14 26.26
C GLY A 895 -41.66 -6.98 25.34
#